data_AF-T0KI52-F1
#
_entry.id   AF-T0KI52-F1
#
_cell.length_a   1.000
_cell.length_b   1.000
_cell.length_c   1.000
_cell.angle_alpha   90.00
_cell.angle_beta   90.00
_cell.angle_gamma   90.00
#
_symmetry.space_group_name_H-M   'P 1'
#
loop_
_entity.id
_entity.type
_entity.pdbx_description
1 polymer ?
#
loop_
_entity_poly.entity_id
_entity_poly.type
_entity_poly.pdbx_seq_one_letter_code
_entity_poly.pdbx_strand_id
1 'polypeptide(L)'
;MRITLLLAVHALGLALVEAYAVPFSQTGNASTSFLAPKRQKKRSLGKRDDDPSDYSWVKRWAAVGDSYTAGIGSGKPLGNPILDDPENTNWYCSRYDTAWPMIVNDALGSSVENFQFVGCSGDRTGGIYNQIKALEGDLDLVMLTAGGNDLCLAKLIEKCVLVPSGDSSCDSVIAIAQSNMETILKGNMKQLMAALDEKMNDDGVVIYNGYAQFFNTETEDCQNQPWAYATLWPGNSGLTIERRNTFNDFVVQINNIIRTVVEETSSNSDYKWKIGFSNWDPWVYDGVQGQMCDPDGSGDYPDPEQPDLQFFKPDTSVSDDDVDLKRRWEEYGPLVETRRAALAEVARRNLETELYNSLLFNSADPGAEVKHKLDRRNPSPPGCPGDTDDEIQPPSIGLPDWVGKNFHPNELGHYTIASFALQTLVDTRAAVLDIEAPSCEAQDKFTCWQHNGDGSKAYASGDRLNEDYKDFCDSVTRPTGQSGWSYAKTYHKGTPDETGFLLSIAEGSTNYDKQECLEKMWAVINNCDGNDPENPMNWKFGGEYVHGDYTYQVNPQKDNRHWPVPKEAGGDCKGWYHGYWSSYVMHGYGWASHDFGQKTLMTEAKDCIGGGLSMWRFEYFDEPDDDGNEWKADFNTPIWVRARCFGNNKAQFAAGGFTHGCGGND
;
A
#
# COMPACT_ATOMS: atom_id res chain seq x y z
N MET A 1 37.54 11.32 -50.21
CA MET A 1 38.24 12.62 -50.12
C MET A 1 37.66 13.35 -48.92
N ARG A 2 38.41 13.46 -47.81
CA ARG A 2 38.31 14.38 -46.63
C ARG A 2 36.87 14.81 -46.21
N ILE A 3 36.35 14.58 -45.00
CA ILE A 3 36.88 14.78 -43.64
C ILE A 3 36.08 13.86 -42.69
N THR A 4 36.77 12.94 -42.01
CA THR A 4 36.24 12.12 -40.90
C THR A 4 37.35 12.07 -39.87
N LEU A 5 37.37 13.03 -38.93
CA LEU A 5 38.14 13.02 -37.67
C LEU A 5 37.84 14.35 -36.94
N LEU A 6 37.76 14.29 -35.60
CA LEU A 6 37.43 15.36 -34.63
C LEU A 6 35.96 15.44 -34.21
N LEU A 7 35.57 14.52 -33.33
CA LEU A 7 34.91 14.80 -32.03
C LEU A 7 34.77 13.52 -31.17
N ALA A 8 35.76 12.63 -31.26
CA ALA A 8 36.09 11.67 -30.21
C ALA A 8 37.39 12.15 -29.58
N VAL A 9 37.52 12.05 -28.24
CA VAL A 9 38.61 12.55 -27.37
C VAL A 9 38.27 13.89 -26.70
N HIS A 10 37.49 13.81 -25.61
CA HIS A 10 37.44 14.62 -24.36
C HIS A 10 36.06 14.30 -23.73
N ALA A 11 35.84 13.16 -23.08
CA ALA A 11 36.25 12.93 -21.70
C ALA A 11 36.39 11.43 -21.42
N LEU A 12 37.63 10.95 -21.42
CA LEU A 12 38.05 9.68 -20.84
C LEU A 12 39.35 10.02 -20.10
N GLY A 13 39.27 10.12 -18.78
CA GLY A 13 40.41 10.46 -17.94
C GLY A 13 40.01 10.73 -16.49
N LEU A 14 40.28 9.73 -15.63
CA LEU A 14 40.26 9.72 -14.16
C LEU A 14 38.85 9.61 -13.54
N ALA A 15 38.48 8.60 -12.74
CA ALA A 15 39.27 7.75 -11.86
C ALA A 15 38.77 6.29 -11.83
N LEU A 16 39.67 5.38 -12.20
CA LEU A 16 39.71 4.02 -11.66
C LEU A 16 40.29 4.11 -10.24
N VAL A 17 39.47 3.93 -9.21
CA VAL A 17 39.90 3.33 -7.94
C VAL A 17 38.73 2.49 -7.44
N GLU A 18 38.77 1.19 -7.72
CA GLU A 18 38.02 0.19 -6.96
C GLU A 18 38.54 0.23 -5.52
N ALA A 19 37.79 0.87 -4.62
CA ALA A 19 37.99 0.68 -3.20
C ALA A 19 37.36 -0.66 -2.81
N TYR A 20 38.18 -1.72 -2.85
CA TYR A 20 37.92 -2.95 -2.11
C TYR A 20 37.82 -2.62 -0.63
N ALA A 21 36.62 -2.41 -0.12
CA ALA A 21 36.32 -2.50 1.30
C ALA A 21 35.94 -3.95 1.60
N VAL A 22 36.91 -4.72 2.08
CA VAL A 22 36.69 -6.02 2.71
C VAL A 22 36.05 -5.76 4.08
N PRO A 23 34.81 -6.22 4.37
CA PRO A 23 34.33 -6.26 5.73
C PRO A 23 35.01 -7.44 6.44
N PHE A 24 35.80 -7.08 7.43
CA PHE A 24 36.47 -7.98 8.34
C PHE A 24 35.42 -8.84 9.07
N SER A 25 35.61 -10.16 8.99
CA SER A 25 34.91 -11.15 9.80
C SER A 25 35.05 -10.81 11.30
N GLN A 26 33.94 -10.52 11.96
CA GLN A 26 33.81 -10.72 13.39
C GLN A 26 32.83 -11.86 13.64
N THR A 27 33.42 -13.04 13.85
CA THR A 27 32.82 -14.18 14.51
C THR A 27 32.38 -13.79 15.92
N GLY A 28 31.09 -13.53 16.10
CA GLY A 28 30.44 -13.42 17.40
C GLY A 28 29.40 -14.54 17.54
N ASN A 29 29.77 -15.61 18.25
CA ASN A 29 28.87 -16.71 18.59
C ASN A 29 27.65 -16.20 19.38
N ALA A 30 26.47 -16.27 18.79
CA ALA A 30 25.20 -16.37 19.51
C ALA A 30 24.48 -17.63 19.01
N SER A 31 24.83 -18.77 19.59
CA SER A 31 24.10 -20.02 19.40
C SER A 31 22.75 -19.93 20.11
N THR A 32 21.72 -19.44 19.45
CA THR A 32 20.33 -19.68 19.85
C THR A 32 19.85 -20.94 19.16
N SER A 33 19.87 -22.02 19.94
CA SER A 33 19.32 -23.33 19.58
C SER A 33 17.85 -23.21 19.18
N PHE A 34 17.56 -23.34 17.89
CA PHE A 34 16.21 -23.66 17.43
C PHE A 34 15.82 -25.02 17.99
N LEU A 35 14.87 -25.03 18.92
CA LEU A 35 14.23 -26.24 19.41
C LEU A 35 13.56 -26.93 18.22
N ALA A 36 14.11 -28.07 17.80
CA ALA A 36 13.50 -28.92 16.80
C ALA A 36 12.06 -29.27 17.21
N PRO A 37 11.07 -29.16 16.31
CA PRO A 37 9.69 -29.53 16.65
C PRO A 37 9.66 -31.02 17.00
N LYS A 38 9.07 -31.32 18.16
CA LYS A 38 8.89 -32.69 18.65
C LYS A 38 8.22 -33.53 17.57
N ARG A 39 8.84 -34.66 17.22
CA ARG A 39 8.29 -35.72 16.35
C ARG A 39 6.80 -35.94 16.66
N GLN A 40 5.93 -35.39 15.83
CA GLN A 40 4.54 -35.82 15.78
C GLN A 40 4.50 -37.27 15.28
N LYS A 41 3.63 -38.07 15.90
CA LYS A 41 3.40 -39.48 15.56
C LYS A 41 3.17 -39.59 14.05
N LYS A 42 3.89 -40.52 13.40
CA LYS A 42 3.64 -41.03 12.04
C LYS A 42 2.13 -41.23 11.84
N ARG A 43 1.46 -40.26 11.23
CA ARG A 43 0.24 -40.47 10.47
C ARG A 43 0.63 -41.30 9.26
N SER A 44 -0.20 -42.28 8.92
CA SER A 44 -0.02 -43.16 7.77
C SER A 44 0.28 -42.35 6.50
N LEU A 45 1.30 -42.77 5.76
CA LEU A 45 1.62 -42.27 4.42
C LEU A 45 0.41 -42.47 3.49
N GLY A 46 -0.46 -41.46 3.40
CA GLY A 46 -1.23 -41.20 2.19
C GLY A 46 -0.26 -40.77 1.09
N LYS A 47 -0.64 -40.95 -0.18
CA LYS A 47 0.18 -40.51 -1.31
C LYS A 47 0.51 -39.02 -1.15
N ARG A 48 1.76 -38.65 -1.39
CA ARG A 48 2.22 -37.25 -1.34
C ARG A 48 1.64 -36.39 -2.48
N ASP A 49 0.97 -37.01 -3.45
CA ASP A 49 0.41 -36.35 -4.63
C ASP A 49 -0.82 -35.46 -4.33
N ASP A 50 -1.36 -35.49 -3.11
CA ASP A 50 -2.61 -34.80 -2.73
C ASP A 50 -2.38 -33.51 -1.91
N ASP A 51 -1.12 -33.09 -1.68
CA ASP A 51 -0.78 -31.86 -0.96
C ASP A 51 -0.47 -30.72 -1.96
N PRO A 52 -1.29 -29.65 -2.02
CA PRO A 52 -1.09 -28.57 -2.98
C PRO A 52 0.12 -27.68 -2.64
N SER A 53 0.66 -27.79 -1.42
CA SER A 53 1.88 -27.12 -0.97
C SER A 53 3.16 -27.91 -1.25
N ASP A 54 3.05 -29.15 -1.74
CA ASP A 54 4.19 -29.95 -2.21
C ASP A 54 4.52 -29.57 -3.66
N TYR A 55 5.63 -28.85 -3.88
CA TYR A 55 6.08 -28.44 -5.22
C TYR A 55 6.78 -29.55 -6.02
N SER A 56 6.83 -30.79 -5.54
CA SER A 56 7.58 -31.87 -6.18
C SER A 56 7.05 -32.29 -7.56
N TRP A 57 5.82 -31.91 -7.90
CA TRP A 57 5.21 -32.12 -9.21
C TRP A 57 5.76 -31.18 -10.30
N VAL A 58 6.35 -30.04 -9.93
CA VAL A 58 6.96 -29.11 -10.88
C VAL A 58 8.33 -29.64 -11.30
N LYS A 59 8.42 -30.23 -12.50
CA LYS A 59 9.68 -30.70 -13.10
C LYS A 59 10.21 -29.72 -14.14
N ARG A 60 9.33 -29.20 -14.98
CA ARG A 60 9.65 -28.26 -16.05
C ARG A 60 8.84 -27.00 -15.88
N TRP A 61 9.50 -25.86 -15.76
CA TRP A 61 8.80 -24.59 -15.63
C TRP A 61 9.50 -23.44 -16.34
N ALA A 62 8.74 -22.41 -16.69
CA ALA A 62 9.24 -21.24 -17.38
C ALA A 62 8.75 -19.94 -16.74
N ALA A 63 9.60 -18.92 -16.81
CA ALA A 63 9.25 -17.54 -16.49
C ALA A 63 9.40 -16.68 -17.74
N VAL A 64 8.27 -16.18 -18.24
CA VAL A 64 8.16 -15.29 -19.41
C VAL A 64 7.65 -13.93 -18.95
N GLY A 65 8.02 -12.86 -19.62
CA GLY A 65 7.48 -11.56 -19.30
C GLY A 65 8.38 -10.39 -19.62
N ASP A 66 8.05 -9.27 -19.01
CA ASP A 66 8.74 -8.00 -19.19
C ASP A 66 9.85 -7.76 -18.14
N SER A 67 10.17 -6.50 -17.88
CA SER A 67 11.20 -6.07 -16.94
C SER A 67 10.93 -6.47 -15.48
N TYR A 68 9.66 -6.66 -15.08
CA TYR A 68 9.32 -7.16 -13.75
C TYR A 68 9.66 -8.64 -13.62
N THR A 69 9.64 -9.40 -14.73
CA THR A 69 10.12 -10.78 -14.77
C THR A 69 11.64 -10.84 -14.87
N ALA A 70 12.27 -9.99 -15.68
CA ALA A 70 13.73 -9.92 -15.79
C ALA A 70 14.42 -9.50 -14.48
N GLY A 71 13.75 -8.65 -13.69
CA GLY A 71 14.23 -8.16 -12.39
C GLY A 71 15.35 -7.15 -12.49
N ILE A 72 15.24 -6.23 -13.45
CA ILE A 72 16.25 -5.18 -13.71
C ILE A 72 16.67 -4.47 -12.41
N GLY A 73 17.94 -4.62 -12.05
CA GLY A 73 18.54 -3.96 -10.88
C GLY A 73 18.45 -4.74 -9.56
N SER A 74 17.67 -5.83 -9.48
CA SER A 74 17.47 -6.63 -8.26
C SER A 74 18.61 -7.63 -8.04
N GLY A 75 19.58 -7.29 -7.20
CA GLY A 75 20.78 -8.10 -6.97
C GLY A 75 21.86 -7.89 -8.04
N LYS A 76 22.42 -8.98 -8.59
CA LYS A 76 23.50 -8.93 -9.58
C LYS A 76 23.02 -9.33 -10.98
N PRO A 77 23.53 -8.70 -12.05
CA PRO A 77 23.20 -9.09 -13.41
C PRO A 77 23.70 -10.51 -13.70
N LEU A 78 22.84 -11.31 -14.34
CA LEU A 78 23.15 -12.67 -14.79
C LEU A 78 23.98 -12.71 -16.08
N GLY A 79 24.11 -11.57 -16.75
CA GLY A 79 24.89 -11.45 -17.97
C GLY A 79 25.92 -10.34 -17.93
N ASN A 80 26.89 -10.44 -18.83
CA ASN A 80 27.96 -9.49 -19.02
C ASN A 80 28.21 -9.26 -20.53
N PRO A 81 28.20 -8.00 -21.01
CA PRO A 81 28.29 -7.71 -22.44
C PRO A 81 29.63 -8.06 -23.08
N ILE A 82 30.66 -8.27 -22.25
CA ILE A 82 32.04 -8.52 -22.69
C ILE A 82 32.38 -10.00 -22.57
N LEU A 83 31.85 -10.68 -21.55
CA LEU A 83 32.25 -12.04 -21.19
C LEU A 83 31.28 -13.11 -21.71
N ASP A 84 30.03 -12.75 -21.98
CA ASP A 84 29.03 -13.72 -22.39
C ASP A 84 29.13 -14.07 -23.88
N ASP A 85 28.64 -15.26 -24.22
CA ASP A 85 28.42 -15.66 -25.60
C ASP A 85 27.43 -14.71 -26.29
N PRO A 86 27.63 -14.31 -27.56
CA PRO A 86 26.68 -13.50 -28.32
C PRO A 86 25.24 -14.04 -28.37
N GLU A 87 25.04 -15.35 -28.21
CA GLU A 87 23.71 -15.98 -28.14
C GLU A 87 23.08 -15.89 -26.73
N ASN A 88 23.86 -15.54 -25.71
CA ASN A 88 23.35 -15.32 -24.36
C ASN A 88 22.64 -13.96 -24.28
N THR A 89 21.33 -14.02 -24.02
CA THR A 89 20.46 -12.85 -23.95
C THR A 89 20.38 -12.23 -22.56
N ASN A 90 21.03 -12.78 -21.52
CA ASN A 90 20.88 -12.31 -20.13
C ASN A 90 21.27 -10.84 -19.95
N TRP A 91 22.39 -10.42 -20.57
CA TRP A 91 22.79 -9.02 -20.54
C TRP A 91 21.80 -8.13 -21.28
N TYR A 92 21.43 -8.53 -22.51
CA TYR A 92 20.53 -7.75 -23.37
C TYR A 92 19.14 -7.58 -22.73
N CYS A 93 18.65 -8.63 -22.08
CA CYS A 93 17.35 -8.66 -21.43
C CYS A 93 17.36 -8.10 -20.00
N SER A 94 18.50 -7.63 -19.50
CA SER A 94 18.69 -7.13 -18.14
C SER A 94 18.15 -8.10 -17.08
N ARG A 95 18.56 -9.38 -17.14
CA ARG A 95 18.14 -10.40 -16.16
C ARG A 95 19.06 -10.42 -14.94
N TYR A 96 18.49 -10.48 -13.74
CA TYR A 96 19.23 -10.43 -12.48
C TYR A 96 18.98 -11.66 -11.57
N ASP A 97 19.92 -11.92 -10.66
CA ASP A 97 19.94 -13.11 -9.79
C ASP A 97 18.95 -13.06 -8.62
N THR A 98 18.41 -11.88 -8.28
CA THR A 98 17.37 -11.68 -7.25
C THR A 98 16.02 -11.30 -7.88
N ALA A 99 15.84 -11.60 -9.17
CA ALA A 99 14.54 -11.53 -9.81
C ALA A 99 13.58 -12.57 -9.20
N TRP A 100 12.28 -12.28 -9.16
CA TRP A 100 11.28 -13.19 -8.58
C TRP A 100 11.31 -14.61 -9.18
N PRO A 101 11.62 -14.84 -10.48
CA PRO A 101 11.75 -16.19 -11.00
C PRO A 101 12.88 -16.99 -10.34
N MET A 102 13.98 -16.33 -9.98
CA MET A 102 15.12 -16.97 -9.30
C MET A 102 14.74 -17.37 -7.87
N ILE A 103 14.00 -16.51 -7.18
CA ILE A 103 13.48 -16.77 -5.82
C ILE A 103 12.48 -17.93 -5.84
N VAL A 104 11.55 -17.93 -6.79
CA VAL A 104 10.61 -19.06 -7.00
C VAL A 104 11.37 -20.34 -7.32
N ASN A 105 12.38 -20.30 -8.20
CA ASN A 105 13.18 -21.48 -8.53
C ASN A 105 13.81 -22.13 -7.29
N ASP A 106 14.38 -21.31 -6.40
CA ASP A 106 14.99 -21.78 -5.16
C ASP A 106 13.94 -22.41 -4.22
N ALA A 107 12.75 -21.79 -4.13
CA ALA A 107 11.63 -22.31 -3.34
C ALA A 107 11.07 -23.64 -3.87
N LEU A 108 10.97 -23.81 -5.18
CA LEU A 108 10.58 -25.08 -5.82
C LEU A 108 11.63 -26.17 -5.55
N GLY A 109 12.90 -25.79 -5.47
CA GLY A 109 13.99 -26.65 -5.01
C GLY A 109 14.39 -27.74 -6.00
N SER A 110 14.89 -28.87 -5.49
CA SER A 110 15.53 -29.91 -6.30
C SER A 110 14.58 -30.76 -7.16
N SER A 111 13.27 -30.52 -7.11
CA SER A 111 12.31 -31.20 -7.99
C SER A 111 12.41 -30.70 -9.43
N VAL A 112 12.87 -29.47 -9.63
CA VAL A 112 13.00 -28.83 -10.94
C VAL A 112 14.14 -29.47 -11.72
N GLU A 113 13.80 -30.06 -12.86
CA GLU A 113 14.72 -30.66 -13.82
C GLU A 113 15.09 -29.68 -14.95
N ASN A 114 14.17 -28.77 -15.28
CA ASN A 114 14.36 -27.76 -16.31
C ASN A 114 13.68 -26.45 -15.91
N PHE A 115 14.46 -25.37 -15.85
CA PHE A 115 13.97 -24.01 -15.63
C PHE A 115 14.34 -23.14 -16.83
N GLN A 116 13.33 -22.52 -17.45
CA GLN A 116 13.50 -21.62 -18.60
C GLN A 116 13.20 -20.17 -18.19
N PHE A 117 14.24 -19.39 -17.94
CA PHE A 117 14.12 -17.97 -17.62
C PHE A 117 14.35 -17.11 -18.87
N VAL A 118 13.25 -16.63 -19.48
CA VAL A 118 13.31 -15.91 -20.76
C VAL A 118 12.74 -14.49 -20.73
N GLY A 119 12.19 -14.06 -19.59
CA GLY A 119 11.69 -12.68 -19.41
C GLY A 119 12.72 -11.61 -19.82
N CYS A 120 12.26 -10.52 -20.42
CA CYS A 120 13.14 -9.55 -21.07
C CYS A 120 12.67 -8.12 -20.82
N SER A 121 13.57 -7.26 -20.35
CA SER A 121 13.25 -5.85 -20.12
C SER A 121 12.84 -5.16 -21.42
N GLY A 122 11.71 -4.45 -21.39
CA GLY A 122 11.15 -3.73 -22.55
C GLY A 122 10.19 -4.55 -23.41
N ASP A 123 10.09 -5.86 -23.20
CA ASP A 123 9.17 -6.67 -23.99
C ASP A 123 7.71 -6.30 -23.70
N ARG A 124 6.96 -6.21 -24.80
CA ARG A 124 5.50 -6.06 -24.84
C ARG A 124 4.85 -7.40 -25.09
N THR A 125 3.52 -7.48 -25.09
CA THR A 125 2.81 -8.73 -25.41
C THR A 125 3.29 -9.40 -26.71
N GLY A 126 3.64 -8.65 -27.76
CA GLY A 126 4.25 -9.21 -28.97
C GLY A 126 5.60 -9.91 -28.73
N GLY A 127 6.50 -9.29 -27.97
CA GLY A 127 7.79 -9.90 -27.60
C GLY A 127 7.59 -11.12 -26.68
N ILE A 128 6.70 -11.02 -25.70
CA ILE A 128 6.36 -12.10 -24.78
C ILE A 128 5.71 -13.28 -25.54
N TYR A 129 4.92 -13.02 -26.57
CA TYR A 129 4.41 -14.07 -27.46
C TYR A 129 5.57 -14.83 -28.13
N ASN A 130 6.59 -14.12 -28.63
CA ASN A 130 7.78 -14.75 -29.20
C ASN A 130 8.59 -15.52 -28.15
N GLN A 131 8.71 -15.01 -26.91
CA GLN A 131 9.29 -15.75 -25.79
C GLN A 131 8.55 -17.09 -25.60
N ILE A 132 7.21 -17.07 -25.54
CA ILE A 132 6.38 -18.27 -25.36
C ILE A 132 6.56 -19.25 -26.51
N LYS A 133 6.58 -18.79 -27.77
CA LYS A 133 6.78 -19.66 -28.93
C LYS A 133 8.15 -20.33 -28.91
N ALA A 134 9.17 -19.66 -28.39
CA ALA A 134 10.53 -20.18 -28.27
C ALA A 134 10.72 -21.16 -27.10
N LEU A 135 9.80 -21.23 -26.13
CA LEU A 135 9.90 -22.17 -25.01
C LEU A 135 9.97 -23.63 -25.49
N GLU A 136 10.80 -24.42 -24.83
CA GLU A 136 10.65 -25.87 -24.85
C GLU A 136 9.34 -26.22 -24.12
N GLY A 137 8.48 -27.01 -24.77
CA GLY A 137 7.17 -27.39 -24.22
C GLY A 137 7.25 -28.44 -23.11
N ASP A 138 6.11 -29.10 -22.90
CA ASP A 138 5.86 -30.06 -21.82
C ASP A 138 6.05 -29.43 -20.43
N LEU A 139 5.51 -28.22 -20.26
CA LEU A 139 5.67 -27.40 -19.06
C LEU A 139 4.61 -27.74 -18.00
N ASP A 140 5.04 -27.92 -16.76
CA ASP A 140 4.17 -28.12 -15.60
C ASP A 140 3.72 -26.77 -15.04
N LEU A 141 4.60 -25.77 -15.09
CA LEU A 141 4.35 -24.44 -14.53
C LEU A 141 4.86 -23.33 -15.46
N VAL A 142 4.04 -22.30 -15.67
CA VAL A 142 4.50 -21.02 -16.26
C VAL A 142 4.07 -19.88 -15.36
N MET A 143 4.98 -18.96 -15.06
CA MET A 143 4.65 -17.72 -14.35
C MET A 143 5.02 -16.53 -15.23
N LEU A 144 4.19 -15.47 -15.22
CA LEU A 144 4.42 -14.32 -16.10
C LEU A 144 4.01 -12.96 -15.54
N THR A 145 4.67 -11.90 -16.01
CA THR A 145 4.19 -10.51 -16.02
C THR A 145 4.08 -10.04 -17.47
N ALA A 146 2.98 -9.38 -17.84
CA ALA A 146 2.84 -8.80 -19.18
C ALA A 146 1.87 -7.61 -19.19
N GLY A 147 2.02 -6.75 -20.20
CA GLY A 147 1.08 -5.68 -20.51
C GLY A 147 1.47 -4.27 -20.07
N GLY A 148 2.36 -4.08 -19.09
CA GLY A 148 2.75 -2.74 -18.64
C GLY A 148 3.37 -1.90 -19.77
N ASN A 149 4.23 -2.52 -20.58
CA ASN A 149 4.88 -1.88 -21.72
C ASN A 149 3.93 -1.61 -22.90
N ASP A 150 2.82 -2.35 -23.02
CA ASP A 150 1.79 -2.15 -24.04
C ASP A 150 0.97 -0.87 -23.80
N LEU A 151 0.95 -0.41 -22.55
CA LEU A 151 0.33 0.86 -22.14
C LEU A 151 1.30 2.03 -22.18
N CYS A 152 2.50 1.83 -22.72
CA CYS A 152 3.56 2.82 -22.75
C CYS A 152 3.94 3.33 -21.34
N LEU A 153 3.73 2.55 -20.28
CA LEU A 153 3.94 2.97 -18.89
C LEU A 153 5.39 3.43 -18.63
N ALA A 154 6.38 2.74 -19.20
CA ALA A 154 7.78 3.18 -19.14
C ALA A 154 8.00 4.56 -19.78
N LYS A 155 7.29 4.88 -20.87
CA LYS A 155 7.34 6.20 -21.53
C LYS A 155 6.56 7.25 -20.76
N LEU A 156 5.47 6.87 -20.10
CA LEU A 156 4.73 7.71 -19.17
C LEU A 156 5.66 8.17 -18.03
N ILE A 157 6.34 7.23 -17.37
CA ILE A 157 7.30 7.52 -16.30
C ILE A 157 8.48 8.35 -16.82
N GLU A 158 9.03 8.00 -18.00
CA GLU A 158 10.12 8.75 -18.62
C GLU A 158 9.73 10.22 -18.89
N LYS A 159 8.60 10.47 -19.55
CA LYS A 159 8.21 11.81 -20.03
C LYS A 159 7.51 12.66 -18.97
N CYS A 160 6.82 12.03 -18.03
CA CYS A 160 6.03 12.74 -17.02
C CYS A 160 6.74 12.89 -15.66
N VAL A 161 7.80 12.10 -15.41
CA VAL A 161 8.50 12.06 -14.10
C VAL A 161 10.01 12.25 -14.25
N LEU A 162 10.70 11.37 -14.99
CA LEU A 162 12.17 11.33 -14.99
C LEU A 162 12.83 12.38 -15.91
N VAL A 163 12.19 12.70 -17.04
CA VAL A 163 12.69 13.63 -18.06
C VAL A 163 11.53 14.52 -18.56
N PRO A 164 11.05 15.48 -17.75
CA PRO A 164 9.93 16.32 -18.15
C PRO A 164 10.23 17.18 -19.37
N SER A 165 9.54 16.87 -20.46
CA SER A 165 9.59 17.60 -21.74
C SER A 165 8.44 18.61 -21.95
N GLY A 166 7.65 18.88 -20.91
CA GLY A 166 6.48 19.79 -20.89
C GLY A 166 5.15 19.04 -20.83
N ASP A 167 4.13 19.63 -20.18
CA ASP A 167 2.86 18.94 -19.84
C ASP A 167 2.11 18.36 -21.05
N SER A 168 2.14 19.04 -22.20
CA SER A 168 1.48 18.57 -23.43
C SER A 168 2.03 17.26 -23.99
N SER A 169 3.30 16.94 -23.70
CA SER A 169 3.91 15.65 -24.10
C SER A 169 3.45 14.50 -23.20
N CYS A 170 3.26 14.77 -21.90
CA CYS A 170 2.73 13.80 -20.94
C CYS A 170 1.27 13.44 -21.25
N ASP A 171 0.42 14.46 -21.47
CA ASP A 171 -1.00 14.27 -21.77
C ASP A 171 -1.24 13.43 -23.03
N SER A 172 -0.40 13.60 -24.05
CA SER A 172 -0.49 12.82 -25.29
C SER A 172 -0.19 11.33 -25.06
N VAL A 173 0.74 11.00 -24.16
CA VAL A 173 1.09 9.61 -23.83
C VAL A 173 0.00 8.99 -22.95
N ILE A 174 -0.58 9.75 -22.03
CA ILE A 174 -1.75 9.34 -21.22
C ILE A 174 -2.91 8.92 -22.12
N ALA A 175 -3.24 9.73 -23.13
CA ALA A 175 -4.33 9.42 -24.06
C ALA A 175 -4.10 8.13 -24.86
N ILE A 176 -2.85 7.88 -25.29
CA ILE A 176 -2.47 6.63 -25.97
C ILE A 176 -2.60 5.44 -25.02
N ALA A 177 -2.11 5.57 -23.78
CA ALA A 177 -2.20 4.52 -22.77
C ALA A 177 -3.66 4.13 -22.49
N GLN A 178 -4.56 5.12 -22.34
CA GLN A 178 -5.99 4.89 -22.17
C GLN A 178 -6.63 4.18 -23.37
N SER A 179 -6.32 4.63 -24.60
CA SER A 179 -6.83 3.98 -25.82
C SER A 179 -6.35 2.52 -25.92
N ASN A 180 -5.08 2.25 -25.60
CA ASN A 180 -4.53 0.90 -25.70
C ASN A 180 -5.13 -0.06 -24.67
N MET A 181 -5.43 0.43 -23.46
CA MET A 181 -6.17 -0.34 -22.45
C MET A 181 -7.52 -0.83 -22.99
N GLU A 182 -8.28 0.04 -23.64
CA GLU A 182 -9.63 -0.29 -24.13
C GLU A 182 -9.62 -1.20 -25.37
N THR A 183 -8.61 -1.09 -26.22
CA THR A 183 -8.68 -1.61 -27.60
C THR A 183 -7.83 -2.84 -27.87
N ILE A 184 -6.59 -2.91 -27.35
CA ILE A 184 -5.63 -3.95 -27.76
C ILE A 184 -5.21 -4.88 -26.63
N LEU A 185 -5.11 -4.38 -25.39
CA LEU A 185 -4.39 -5.06 -24.32
C LEU A 185 -5.01 -6.43 -23.98
N LYS A 186 -6.32 -6.45 -23.72
CA LYS A 186 -7.05 -7.69 -23.39
C LYS A 186 -6.94 -8.73 -24.52
N GLY A 187 -7.05 -8.29 -25.78
CA GLY A 187 -6.96 -9.16 -26.94
C GLY A 187 -5.58 -9.79 -27.08
N ASN A 188 -4.52 -9.00 -26.89
CA ASN A 188 -3.14 -9.48 -26.93
C ASN A 188 -2.83 -10.45 -25.79
N MET A 189 -3.26 -10.16 -24.56
CA MET A 189 -3.07 -11.06 -23.40
C MET A 189 -3.75 -12.42 -23.62
N LYS A 190 -4.93 -12.47 -24.24
CA LYS A 190 -5.58 -13.73 -24.63
C LYS A 190 -4.76 -14.54 -25.64
N GLN A 191 -4.05 -13.88 -26.55
CA GLN A 191 -3.18 -14.58 -27.51
C GLN A 191 -1.99 -15.23 -26.81
N LEU A 192 -1.48 -14.62 -25.73
CA LEU A 192 -0.45 -15.26 -24.89
C LEU A 192 -0.98 -16.56 -24.28
N MET A 193 -2.20 -16.55 -23.72
CA MET A 193 -2.81 -17.74 -23.13
C MET A 193 -2.99 -18.84 -24.18
N ALA A 194 -3.44 -18.49 -25.39
CA ALA A 194 -3.54 -19.43 -26.49
C ALA A 194 -2.18 -20.00 -26.95
N ALA A 195 -1.12 -19.19 -26.92
CA ALA A 195 0.23 -19.65 -27.25
C ALA A 195 0.82 -20.58 -26.18
N LEU A 196 0.51 -20.31 -24.89
CA LEU A 196 0.92 -21.17 -23.77
C LEU A 196 0.28 -22.55 -23.85
N ASP A 197 -0.96 -22.66 -24.34
CA ASP A 197 -1.64 -23.95 -24.45
C ASP A 197 -0.87 -24.99 -25.26
N GLU A 198 -0.14 -24.56 -26.29
CA GLU A 198 0.74 -25.44 -27.08
C GLU A 198 1.98 -25.93 -26.31
N LYS A 199 2.29 -25.33 -25.17
CA LYS A 199 3.50 -25.58 -24.36
C LYS A 199 3.21 -26.28 -23.04
N MET A 200 2.01 -26.15 -22.51
CA MET A 200 1.63 -26.69 -21.21
C MET A 200 1.29 -28.19 -21.25
N ASN A 201 1.64 -28.89 -20.17
CA ASN A 201 1.13 -30.23 -19.89
C ASN A 201 -0.35 -30.18 -19.47
N ASP A 202 -1.00 -31.34 -19.53
CA ASP A 202 -2.30 -31.55 -18.89
C ASP A 202 -2.14 -31.34 -17.38
N ASP A 203 -3.11 -30.70 -16.74
CA ASP A 203 -3.08 -30.35 -15.30
C ASP A 203 -1.92 -29.43 -14.88
N GLY A 204 -1.27 -28.77 -15.85
CA GLY A 204 -0.29 -27.72 -15.60
C GLY A 204 -0.91 -26.46 -14.98
N VAL A 205 -0.07 -25.58 -14.46
CA VAL A 205 -0.50 -24.33 -13.80
C VAL A 205 0.17 -23.12 -14.46
N VAL A 206 -0.61 -22.07 -14.69
CA VAL A 206 -0.12 -20.75 -15.12
C VAL A 206 -0.41 -19.73 -14.03
N ILE A 207 0.56 -18.90 -13.65
CA ILE A 207 0.35 -17.81 -12.68
C ILE A 207 0.65 -16.47 -13.35
N TYR A 208 -0.37 -15.63 -13.43
CA TYR A 208 -0.24 -14.29 -13.97
C TYR A 208 -0.06 -13.30 -12.82
N ASN A 209 1.14 -12.77 -12.67
CA ASN A 209 1.47 -11.76 -11.67
C ASN A 209 1.00 -10.37 -12.12
N GLY A 210 0.34 -9.66 -11.21
CA GLY A 210 -0.05 -8.25 -11.39
C GLY A 210 1.12 -7.27 -11.14
N TYR A 211 0.79 -5.98 -11.16
CA TYR A 211 1.67 -4.88 -10.79
C TYR A 211 1.20 -4.23 -9.49
N ALA A 212 2.01 -3.37 -8.88
CA ALA A 212 1.63 -2.64 -7.67
C ALA A 212 1.71 -1.11 -7.87
N GLN A 213 0.83 -0.39 -7.18
CA GLN A 213 0.68 1.06 -7.22
C GLN A 213 1.96 1.72 -6.71
N PHE A 214 2.49 2.65 -7.50
CA PHE A 214 3.81 3.25 -7.27
C PHE A 214 3.86 4.24 -6.11
N PHE A 215 2.77 4.96 -5.86
CA PHE A 215 2.82 6.18 -5.07
C PHE A 215 1.78 6.22 -3.95
N ASN A 216 2.20 6.66 -2.76
CA ASN A 216 1.29 7.16 -1.73
C ASN A 216 0.67 8.48 -2.21
N THR A 217 -0.61 8.71 -1.93
CA THR A 217 -1.41 9.85 -2.42
C THR A 217 -2.00 10.72 -1.31
N GLU A 218 -1.55 10.56 -0.06
CA GLU A 218 -2.16 11.21 1.11
C GLU A 218 -1.71 12.66 1.33
N THR A 219 -0.42 12.96 1.08
CA THR A 219 0.16 14.29 1.33
C THR A 219 0.82 14.88 0.09
N GLU A 220 0.97 16.21 0.03
CA GLU A 220 1.61 16.92 -1.09
C GLU A 220 3.14 17.01 -0.99
N ASP A 221 3.76 16.43 0.04
CA ASP A 221 5.20 16.60 0.31
C ASP A 221 6.07 16.15 -0.86
N CYS A 222 5.63 15.10 -1.57
CA CYS A 222 6.31 14.56 -2.75
C CYS A 222 6.36 15.53 -3.95
N GLN A 223 5.46 16.51 -4.02
CA GLN A 223 5.39 17.46 -5.14
C GLN A 223 6.67 18.30 -5.26
N ASN A 224 7.32 18.59 -4.14
CA ASN A 224 8.47 19.50 -4.09
C ASN A 224 9.83 18.79 -4.23
N GLN A 225 9.83 17.47 -4.28
CA GLN A 225 11.03 16.64 -4.40
C GLN A 225 11.61 16.67 -5.84
N PRO A 226 12.95 16.59 -6.01
CA PRO A 226 13.62 16.61 -7.31
C PRO A 226 13.66 15.22 -7.97
N TRP A 227 12.52 14.77 -8.50
CA TRP A 227 12.39 13.45 -9.15
C TRP A 227 13.10 13.31 -10.50
N ALA A 228 13.38 14.44 -11.16
CA ALA A 228 14.11 14.44 -12.41
C ALA A 228 15.60 14.21 -12.17
N TYR A 229 16.25 13.46 -13.07
CA TYR A 229 17.71 13.31 -13.05
C TYR A 229 18.39 14.65 -13.37
N ALA A 230 18.65 15.45 -12.32
CA ALA A 230 19.20 16.80 -12.38
C ALA A 230 20.56 16.88 -13.11
N THR A 231 21.29 15.77 -13.18
CA THR A 231 22.60 15.66 -13.82
C THR A 231 22.54 15.65 -15.35
N LEU A 232 21.39 15.35 -15.96
CA LEU A 232 21.26 15.21 -17.43
C LEU A 232 20.21 16.15 -18.04
N TRP A 233 19.13 16.49 -17.32
CA TRP A 233 18.03 17.30 -17.87
C TRP A 233 17.43 18.24 -16.80
N PRO A 234 17.46 19.56 -16.99
CA PRO A 234 16.99 20.50 -15.96
C PRO A 234 15.46 20.63 -15.95
N GLY A 235 14.78 20.35 -14.83
CA GLY A 235 13.37 20.71 -14.61
C GLY A 235 12.68 19.80 -13.59
N ASN A 236 11.79 20.35 -12.75
CA ASN A 236 10.95 19.55 -11.85
C ASN A 236 9.51 19.56 -12.37
N SER A 237 9.01 18.44 -12.86
CA SER A 237 7.58 18.22 -12.99
C SER A 237 7.12 17.56 -11.70
N GLY A 238 6.76 18.37 -10.71
CA GLY A 238 6.39 17.85 -9.38
C GLY A 238 5.36 16.72 -9.49
N LEU A 239 5.55 15.67 -8.70
CA LEU A 239 4.59 14.58 -8.56
C LEU A 239 3.42 15.03 -7.67
N THR A 240 2.51 15.82 -8.25
CA THR A 240 1.26 16.22 -7.58
C THR A 240 0.44 14.99 -7.15
N ILE A 241 -0.45 15.14 -6.16
CA ILE A 241 -1.41 14.08 -5.81
C ILE A 241 -2.20 13.61 -7.05
N GLU A 242 -2.67 14.54 -7.89
CA GLU A 242 -3.41 14.21 -9.12
C GLU A 242 -2.59 13.33 -10.09
N ARG A 243 -1.32 13.67 -10.30
CA ARG A 243 -0.44 12.90 -11.17
C ARG A 243 -0.16 11.52 -10.59
N ARG A 244 0.07 11.41 -9.27
CA ARG A 244 0.25 10.13 -8.57
C ARG A 244 -0.99 9.24 -8.67
N ASN A 245 -2.18 9.81 -8.45
CA ASN A 245 -3.45 9.12 -8.67
C ASN A 245 -3.56 8.60 -10.11
N THR A 246 -3.20 9.41 -11.10
CA THR A 246 -3.22 8.99 -12.52
C THR A 246 -2.34 7.75 -12.77
N PHE A 247 -1.13 7.71 -12.20
CA PHE A 247 -0.24 6.55 -12.32
C PHE A 247 -0.78 5.31 -11.60
N ASN A 248 -1.30 5.48 -10.40
CA ASN A 248 -1.91 4.39 -9.63
C ASN A 248 -3.16 3.84 -10.34
N ASP A 249 -3.99 4.71 -10.92
CA ASP A 249 -5.18 4.32 -11.68
C ASP A 249 -4.81 3.46 -12.90
N PHE A 250 -3.68 3.71 -13.56
CA PHE A 250 -3.19 2.84 -14.63
C PHE A 250 -2.86 1.44 -14.12
N VAL A 251 -2.23 1.31 -12.95
CA VAL A 251 -1.91 0.02 -12.32
C VAL A 251 -3.17 -0.75 -11.94
N VAL A 252 -4.14 -0.09 -11.31
CA VAL A 252 -5.44 -0.69 -10.97
C VAL A 252 -6.16 -1.17 -12.21
N GLN A 253 -6.18 -0.37 -13.28
CA GLN A 253 -6.83 -0.73 -14.54
C GLN A 253 -6.18 -1.94 -15.23
N ILE A 254 -4.84 -1.98 -15.33
CA ILE A 254 -4.17 -3.14 -15.94
C ILE A 254 -4.38 -4.41 -15.11
N ASN A 255 -4.33 -4.33 -13.78
CA ASN A 255 -4.60 -5.47 -12.91
C ASN A 255 -6.04 -5.99 -13.09
N ASN A 256 -7.03 -5.10 -13.25
CA ASN A 256 -8.41 -5.49 -13.57
C ASN A 256 -8.53 -6.20 -14.93
N ILE A 257 -7.78 -5.75 -15.95
CA ILE A 257 -7.74 -6.41 -17.26
C ILE A 257 -7.10 -7.80 -17.14
N ILE A 258 -5.98 -7.92 -16.43
CA ILE A 258 -5.30 -9.21 -16.19
C ILE A 258 -6.27 -10.17 -15.48
N ARG A 259 -6.91 -9.74 -14.39
CA ARG A 259 -7.90 -10.54 -13.66
C ARG A 259 -9.01 -11.03 -14.58
N THR A 260 -9.55 -10.14 -15.41
CA THR A 260 -10.58 -10.50 -16.40
C THR A 260 -10.07 -11.56 -17.40
N VAL A 261 -8.83 -11.44 -17.87
CA VAL A 261 -8.24 -12.43 -18.78
C VAL A 261 -8.07 -13.78 -18.08
N VAL A 262 -7.60 -13.79 -16.83
CA VAL A 262 -7.46 -14.99 -16.00
C VAL A 262 -8.81 -15.66 -15.77
N GLU A 263 -9.85 -14.92 -15.38
CA GLU A 263 -11.20 -15.44 -15.15
C GLU A 263 -11.81 -16.04 -16.43
N GLU A 264 -11.69 -15.34 -17.56
CA GLU A 264 -12.19 -15.83 -18.86
C GLU A 264 -11.41 -17.05 -19.35
N THR A 265 -10.11 -17.12 -19.06
CA THR A 265 -9.25 -18.26 -19.42
C THR A 265 -9.55 -19.46 -18.54
N SER A 266 -9.67 -19.26 -17.23
CA SER A 266 -10.03 -20.31 -16.26
C SER A 266 -11.43 -20.90 -16.52
N SER A 267 -12.35 -20.10 -17.07
CA SER A 267 -13.71 -20.55 -17.41
C SER A 267 -13.77 -21.28 -18.75
N ASN A 268 -12.71 -21.22 -19.57
CA ASN A 268 -12.66 -21.89 -20.86
C ASN A 268 -12.19 -23.35 -20.71
N SER A 269 -13.11 -24.29 -20.94
CA SER A 269 -12.84 -25.73 -20.86
C SER A 269 -11.91 -26.27 -21.95
N ASP A 270 -11.57 -25.48 -22.97
CA ASP A 270 -10.63 -25.89 -24.02
C ASP A 270 -9.19 -25.95 -23.49
N TYR A 271 -8.86 -25.19 -22.44
CA TYR A 271 -7.54 -25.22 -21.81
C TYR A 271 -7.44 -26.39 -20.82
N LYS A 272 -6.40 -27.20 -20.99
CA LYS A 272 -6.11 -28.41 -20.19
C LYS A 272 -5.31 -28.14 -18.90
N TRP A 273 -5.00 -26.87 -18.63
CA TRP A 273 -4.24 -26.37 -17.49
C TRP A 273 -5.08 -25.35 -16.71
N LYS A 274 -4.66 -25.02 -15.49
CA LYS A 274 -5.33 -24.03 -14.63
C LYS A 274 -4.53 -22.73 -14.55
N ILE A 275 -5.22 -21.62 -14.31
CA ILE A 275 -4.60 -20.30 -14.20
C ILE A 275 -5.05 -19.56 -12.95
N GLY A 276 -4.10 -18.87 -12.30
CA GLY A 276 -4.36 -17.99 -11.16
C GLY A 276 -3.84 -16.57 -11.38
N PHE A 277 -4.48 -15.60 -10.75
CA PHE A 277 -4.03 -14.20 -10.71
C PHE A 277 -3.34 -13.94 -9.37
N SER A 278 -2.07 -13.54 -9.41
CA SER A 278 -1.27 -13.21 -8.23
C SER A 278 -1.24 -11.69 -8.07
N ASN A 279 -1.98 -11.20 -7.06
CA ASN A 279 -2.11 -9.77 -6.77
C ASN A 279 -1.32 -9.38 -5.53
N TRP A 280 -0.19 -8.72 -5.72
CA TRP A 280 0.69 -8.27 -4.63
C TRP A 280 0.53 -6.77 -4.31
N ASP A 281 -0.24 -6.03 -5.10
CA ASP A 281 -0.55 -4.60 -4.91
C ASP A 281 -1.07 -4.23 -3.51
N PRO A 282 -2.03 -4.97 -2.92
CA PRO A 282 -2.62 -4.61 -1.63
C PRO A 282 -1.63 -4.69 -0.48
N TRP A 283 -0.67 -5.63 -0.56
CA TRP A 283 0.40 -5.71 0.43
C TRP A 283 1.31 -4.49 0.37
N VAL A 284 1.62 -4.02 -0.84
CA VAL A 284 2.45 -2.84 -1.04
C VAL A 284 1.74 -1.58 -0.54
N TYR A 285 0.44 -1.44 -0.83
CA TYR A 285 -0.35 -0.28 -0.45
C TYR A 285 -0.73 -0.27 1.05
N ASP A 286 -1.43 -1.30 1.53
CA ASP A 286 -2.00 -1.35 2.89
C ASP A 286 -1.14 -2.13 3.90
N GLY A 287 -0.37 -3.11 3.42
CA GLY A 287 0.35 -4.05 4.28
C GLY A 287 1.61 -3.45 4.88
N VAL A 288 2.45 -2.82 4.05
CA VAL A 288 3.80 -2.38 4.44
C VAL A 288 4.13 -0.94 4.05
N GLN A 289 3.16 -0.17 3.54
CA GLN A 289 3.39 1.20 3.06
C GLN A 289 4.58 1.26 2.07
N GLY A 290 4.68 0.24 1.22
CA GLY A 290 5.81 -0.02 0.34
C GLY A 290 5.89 0.87 -0.89
N GLN A 291 5.14 1.98 -0.90
CA GLN A 291 5.03 2.90 -2.01
C GLN A 291 6.05 4.03 -1.91
N MET A 292 6.39 4.65 -3.04
CA MET A 292 7.12 5.91 -3.05
C MET A 292 6.23 7.06 -2.56
N CYS A 293 6.84 8.21 -2.22
CA CYS A 293 6.13 9.42 -1.78
C CYS A 293 5.37 9.26 -0.45
N ASP A 294 5.74 8.29 0.38
CA ASP A 294 5.14 8.15 1.69
C ASP A 294 5.58 9.30 2.64
N PRO A 295 4.67 9.80 3.53
CA PRO A 295 4.88 11.04 4.28
C PRO A 295 6.04 10.99 5.28
N ASP A 296 6.38 9.79 5.74
CA ASP A 296 7.47 9.58 6.69
C ASP A 296 8.83 9.46 5.99
N GLY A 297 8.90 9.57 4.65
CA GLY A 297 10.13 9.43 3.87
C GLY A 297 11.01 10.68 3.86
N SER A 298 12.30 10.48 4.14
CA SER A 298 13.35 11.51 4.07
C SER A 298 13.67 11.95 2.64
N GLY A 299 13.36 11.10 1.65
CA GLY A 299 13.70 11.31 0.24
C GLY A 299 15.01 10.63 -0.18
N ASP A 300 15.79 10.09 0.75
CA ASP A 300 16.98 9.28 0.43
C ASP A 300 16.59 8.00 -0.34
N TYR A 301 17.57 7.35 -0.98
CA TYR A 301 17.39 5.96 -1.43
C TYR A 301 18.70 5.16 -1.33
N PRO A 302 18.73 4.03 -0.60
CA PRO A 302 17.66 3.49 0.26
C PRO A 302 17.34 4.44 1.43
N ASP A 303 16.06 4.55 1.78
CA ASP A 303 15.58 5.45 2.83
C ASP A 303 15.47 4.70 4.18
N PRO A 304 16.21 5.09 5.23
CA PRO A 304 16.08 4.46 6.54
C PRO A 304 14.70 4.61 7.19
N GLU A 305 13.92 5.63 6.79
CA GLU A 305 12.58 5.87 7.31
C GLU A 305 11.52 5.05 6.55
N GLN A 306 11.87 4.49 5.38
CA GLN A 306 11.01 3.59 4.60
C GLN A 306 11.72 2.26 4.31
N PRO A 307 11.97 1.44 5.35
CA PRO A 307 12.68 0.17 5.20
C PRO A 307 11.92 -0.85 4.34
N ASP A 308 10.60 -0.70 4.24
CA ASP A 308 9.72 -1.62 3.51
C ASP A 308 9.31 -1.13 2.11
N LEU A 309 9.97 -0.07 1.59
CA LEU A 309 9.77 0.40 0.21
C LEU A 309 10.01 -0.76 -0.78
N GLN A 310 9.07 -0.99 -1.71
CA GLN A 310 9.07 -2.15 -2.59
C GLN A 310 9.67 -1.87 -3.98
N PHE A 311 9.99 -0.60 -4.28
CA PHE A 311 10.48 -0.16 -5.58
C PHE A 311 11.87 0.48 -5.51
N PHE A 312 12.60 0.45 -6.63
CA PHE A 312 13.73 1.34 -6.84
C PHE A 312 13.24 2.76 -7.12
N LYS A 313 13.80 3.76 -6.42
CA LYS A 313 13.54 5.18 -6.71
C LYS A 313 14.86 5.96 -6.84
N PRO A 314 14.87 7.08 -7.59
CA PRO A 314 15.99 8.02 -7.51
C PRO A 314 16.08 8.63 -6.10
N ASP A 315 17.28 9.06 -5.74
CA ASP A 315 17.48 9.89 -4.55
C ASP A 315 16.80 11.26 -4.78
N THR A 316 15.90 11.61 -3.87
CA THR A 316 15.09 12.83 -3.89
C THR A 316 15.33 13.70 -2.65
N SER A 317 16.38 13.41 -1.87
CA SER A 317 16.80 14.26 -0.77
C SER A 317 17.26 15.63 -1.28
N VAL A 318 17.03 16.69 -0.50
CA VAL A 318 17.45 18.05 -0.85
C VAL A 318 18.67 18.42 -0.02
N SER A 319 19.85 18.48 -0.65
CA SER A 319 21.09 18.92 0.01
C SER A 319 21.25 20.45 0.00
N ASP A 320 22.03 21.01 0.93
CA ASP A 320 22.34 22.46 0.96
C ASP A 320 23.04 22.95 -0.34
N ASP A 321 23.73 22.07 -1.06
CA ASP A 321 24.35 22.37 -2.37
C ASP A 321 23.32 22.50 -3.51
N ASP A 322 22.14 21.86 -3.40
CA ASP A 322 21.05 22.00 -4.39
C ASP A 322 20.37 23.38 -4.33
N VAL A 323 20.45 24.06 -3.19
CA VAL A 323 19.96 25.44 -3.04
C VAL A 323 20.82 26.39 -3.87
N ASP A 324 22.13 26.15 -4.00
CA ASP A 324 23.03 26.97 -4.82
C ASP A 324 22.86 26.68 -6.32
N LEU A 325 22.49 25.45 -6.69
CA LEU A 325 22.06 25.09 -8.05
C LEU A 325 20.72 25.73 -8.42
N LYS A 326 19.72 25.72 -7.51
CA LYS A 326 18.47 26.48 -7.66
C LYS A 326 18.72 27.98 -7.82
N ARG A 327 19.65 28.55 -7.06
CA ARG A 327 20.05 29.96 -7.14
C ARG A 327 20.72 30.32 -8.47
N ARG A 328 21.60 29.46 -9.00
CA ARG A 328 22.10 29.60 -10.39
C ARG A 328 20.99 29.48 -11.43
N TRP A 329 19.94 28.73 -11.13
CA TRP A 329 18.83 28.49 -12.03
C TRP A 329 17.91 29.72 -12.20
N GLU A 330 17.63 30.46 -11.13
CA GLU A 330 16.91 31.74 -11.22
C GLU A 330 17.67 32.77 -12.07
N GLU A 331 19.00 32.66 -12.13
CA GLU A 331 19.87 33.55 -12.91
C GLU A 331 19.93 33.20 -14.42
N TYR A 332 19.87 31.91 -14.79
CA TYR A 332 19.98 31.45 -16.19
C TYR A 332 18.68 30.89 -16.81
N GLY A 333 17.62 30.71 -16.01
CA GLY A 333 16.33 30.11 -16.41
C GLY A 333 15.72 30.66 -17.72
N PRO A 334 15.69 31.98 -17.97
CA PRO A 334 15.10 32.53 -19.18
C PRO A 334 15.78 32.10 -20.50
N LEU A 335 17.11 31.85 -20.47
CA LEU A 335 17.89 31.40 -21.62
C LEU A 335 17.75 29.89 -21.87
N VAL A 336 17.52 29.12 -20.80
CA VAL A 336 17.28 27.68 -20.87
C VAL A 336 15.86 27.41 -21.40
N GLU A 337 14.86 28.17 -20.94
CA GLU A 337 13.45 28.06 -21.38
C GLU A 337 13.31 28.31 -22.90
N THR A 338 14.02 29.31 -23.43
CA THR A 338 14.01 29.61 -24.87
C THR A 338 14.68 28.52 -25.70
N ARG A 339 15.77 27.94 -25.20
CA ARG A 339 16.46 26.81 -25.86
C ARG A 339 15.63 25.53 -25.78
N ARG A 340 14.88 25.34 -24.69
CA ARG A 340 13.97 24.22 -24.43
C ARG A 340 12.74 24.28 -25.32
N ALA A 341 12.10 25.44 -25.45
CA ALA A 341 10.99 25.65 -26.39
C ALA A 341 11.44 25.40 -27.85
N ALA A 342 12.66 25.81 -28.21
CA ALA A 342 13.22 25.53 -29.53
C ALA A 342 13.51 24.03 -29.75
N LEU A 343 14.04 23.32 -28.75
CA LEU A 343 14.27 21.88 -28.82
C LEU A 343 12.98 21.05 -28.79
N ALA A 344 11.97 21.48 -28.04
CA ALA A 344 10.64 20.88 -28.01
C ALA A 344 9.91 21.06 -29.34
N GLU A 345 10.04 22.22 -29.99
CA GLU A 345 9.51 22.44 -31.34
C GLU A 345 10.25 21.61 -32.39
N VAL A 346 11.57 21.41 -32.25
CA VAL A 346 12.34 20.50 -33.12
C VAL A 346 11.93 19.04 -32.88
N ALA A 347 11.74 18.62 -31.62
CA ALA A 347 11.24 17.29 -31.29
C ALA A 347 9.81 17.07 -31.81
N ARG A 348 8.92 18.06 -31.70
CA ARG A 348 7.58 18.05 -32.26
C ARG A 348 7.61 17.92 -33.78
N ARG A 349 8.47 18.69 -34.46
CA ARG A 349 8.64 18.61 -35.92
C ARG A 349 9.27 17.30 -36.36
N ASN A 350 10.19 16.74 -35.59
CA ASN A 350 10.79 15.44 -35.88
C ASN A 350 9.75 14.33 -35.70
N LEU A 351 8.94 14.38 -34.63
CA LEU A 351 7.81 13.47 -34.41
C LEU A 351 6.77 13.57 -35.53
N GLU A 352 6.41 14.78 -35.96
CA GLU A 352 5.54 15.00 -37.12
C GLU A 352 6.19 14.47 -38.42
N THR A 353 7.48 14.70 -38.63
CA THR A 353 8.20 14.25 -39.83
C THR A 353 8.39 12.73 -39.86
N GLU A 354 8.59 12.08 -38.71
CA GLU A 354 8.66 10.63 -38.57
C GLU A 354 7.29 9.98 -38.78
N LEU A 355 6.21 10.62 -38.31
CA LEU A 355 4.82 10.22 -38.59
C LEU A 355 4.52 10.25 -40.11
N TYR A 356 4.92 11.34 -40.79
CA TYR A 356 4.74 11.52 -42.23
C TYR A 356 5.68 10.65 -43.09
N ASN A 357 6.84 10.25 -42.58
CA ASN A 357 7.80 9.40 -43.30
C ASN A 357 7.60 7.90 -43.08
N SER A 358 6.69 7.49 -42.19
CA SER A 358 6.37 6.09 -41.93
C SER A 358 5.90 5.33 -43.19
N LEU A 359 6.20 4.03 -43.26
CA LEU A 359 5.73 3.13 -44.33
C LEU A 359 4.18 3.11 -44.44
N LEU A 360 3.49 3.42 -43.35
CA LEU A 360 2.03 3.57 -43.28
C LEU A 360 1.50 4.77 -44.07
N PHE A 361 2.28 5.86 -44.14
CA PHE A 361 1.88 7.12 -44.78
C PHE A 361 2.35 7.23 -46.23
N ASN A 362 3.47 6.57 -46.58
CA ASN A 362 4.08 6.63 -47.92
C ASN A 362 3.74 5.44 -48.83
N SER A 363 3.04 4.41 -48.34
CA SER A 363 2.60 3.28 -49.17
C SER A 363 1.45 3.71 -50.10
N ALA A 364 1.49 3.24 -51.35
CA ALA A 364 0.41 3.43 -52.31
C ALA A 364 -0.89 2.67 -51.92
N ASP A 365 -0.79 1.72 -51.00
CA ASP A 365 -1.91 1.01 -50.38
C ASP A 365 -1.61 0.74 -48.89
N PRO A 366 -1.90 1.69 -47.99
CA PRO A 366 -1.68 1.55 -46.54
C PRO A 366 -2.43 0.35 -45.94
N GLY A 367 -3.56 -0.07 -46.56
CA GLY A 367 -4.35 -1.20 -46.11
C GLY A 367 -3.73 -2.56 -46.44
N ALA A 368 -2.92 -2.64 -47.51
CA ALA A 368 -2.16 -3.83 -47.86
C ALA A 368 -0.94 -4.01 -46.94
N GLU A 369 -0.27 -2.92 -46.56
CA GLU A 369 0.91 -2.96 -45.68
C GLU A 369 0.55 -3.30 -44.23
N VAL A 370 -0.61 -2.83 -43.78
CA VAL A 370 -1.23 -3.29 -42.53
C VAL A 370 -1.62 -4.77 -42.62
N LYS A 371 -2.22 -5.25 -43.73
CA LYS A 371 -2.57 -6.67 -43.90
C LYS A 371 -1.36 -7.61 -44.04
N HIS A 372 -0.23 -7.13 -44.54
CA HIS A 372 0.99 -7.93 -44.71
C HIS A 372 1.78 -8.07 -43.40
N LYS A 373 1.62 -7.11 -42.47
CA LYS A 373 2.16 -7.16 -41.09
C LYS A 373 1.22 -7.83 -40.09
N LEU A 374 -0.07 -7.91 -40.40
CA LEU A 374 -1.07 -8.66 -39.64
C LEU A 374 -1.08 -10.14 -40.09
N ASP A 375 -0.15 -10.96 -39.60
CA ASP A 375 -0.60 -12.32 -39.30
C ASP A 375 -1.69 -12.14 -38.23
N ARG A 376 -2.92 -12.56 -38.56
CA ARG A 376 -4.07 -12.43 -37.67
C ARG A 376 -3.87 -13.16 -36.33
N ARG A 377 -2.80 -13.95 -36.21
CA ARG A 377 -2.39 -14.70 -35.02
C ARG A 377 -1.38 -14.00 -34.11
N ASN A 378 -0.76 -12.89 -34.54
CA ASN A 378 0.22 -12.17 -33.73
C ASN A 378 -0.42 -11.00 -32.95
N PRO A 379 0.11 -10.65 -31.76
CA PRO A 379 -0.37 -9.50 -30.98
C PRO A 379 -0.21 -8.17 -31.73
N SER A 380 -1.18 -7.26 -31.58
CA SER A 380 -1.14 -5.94 -32.23
C SER A 380 -0.12 -5.01 -31.54
N PRO A 381 0.71 -4.25 -32.28
CA PRO A 381 1.64 -3.30 -31.68
C PRO A 381 0.90 -2.08 -31.08
N PRO A 382 1.37 -1.51 -29.95
CA PRO A 382 0.69 -0.43 -29.25
C PRO A 382 0.94 0.99 -29.80
N GLY A 383 1.93 1.18 -30.68
CA GLY A 383 2.21 2.48 -31.31
C GLY A 383 2.69 3.56 -30.33
N CYS A 384 3.54 3.18 -29.37
CA CYS A 384 4.10 4.13 -28.41
C CYS A 384 5.09 5.10 -29.10
N PRO A 385 5.26 6.35 -28.59
CA PRO A 385 6.25 7.27 -29.15
C PRO A 385 7.68 6.70 -29.09
N GLY A 386 8.33 6.62 -30.26
CA GLY A 386 9.69 6.06 -30.43
C GLY A 386 9.74 4.62 -30.96
N ASP A 387 8.60 4.02 -31.27
CA ASP A 387 8.55 2.70 -31.94
C ASP A 387 9.18 2.77 -33.34
N THR A 388 10.27 2.02 -33.57
CA THR A 388 10.80 1.72 -34.91
C THR A 388 10.14 0.46 -35.46
N ASP A 389 10.10 0.29 -36.79
CA ASP A 389 9.50 -0.86 -37.49
C ASP A 389 10.16 -2.24 -37.18
N ASP A 390 11.24 -2.25 -36.40
CA ASP A 390 11.94 -3.46 -35.97
C ASP A 390 11.51 -3.81 -34.53
N GLU A 391 10.92 -4.99 -34.34
CA GLU A 391 10.47 -5.56 -33.05
C GLU A 391 11.59 -5.76 -32.00
N ILE A 392 12.83 -5.37 -32.32
CA ILE A 392 13.98 -5.41 -31.43
C ILE A 392 14.04 -4.05 -30.71
N GLN A 393 13.35 -3.94 -29.58
CA GLN A 393 13.52 -2.81 -28.68
C GLN A 393 14.72 -3.10 -27.76
N PRO A 394 15.78 -2.26 -27.74
CA PRO A 394 16.81 -2.36 -26.70
C PRO A 394 16.14 -2.30 -25.31
N PRO A 395 16.79 -2.82 -24.25
CA PRO A 395 16.22 -2.85 -22.89
C PRO A 395 15.57 -1.52 -22.55
N SER A 396 14.44 -1.57 -21.85
CA SER A 396 13.48 -0.48 -21.74
C SER A 396 14.18 0.87 -21.56
N ILE A 397 14.04 1.70 -22.60
CA ILE A 397 14.75 2.97 -22.78
C ILE A 397 16.23 2.71 -23.13
N GLY A 398 16.79 3.34 -24.17
CA GLY A 398 18.24 3.32 -24.44
C GLY A 398 19.12 3.98 -23.35
N LEU A 399 18.69 3.90 -22.09
CA LEU A 399 19.34 4.26 -20.86
C LEU A 399 19.98 3.01 -20.22
N PRO A 400 21.06 3.16 -19.47
CA PRO A 400 21.65 2.05 -18.74
C PRO A 400 20.73 1.54 -17.61
N ASP A 401 20.91 0.28 -17.19
CA ASP A 401 20.13 -0.37 -16.13
C ASP A 401 20.04 0.41 -14.81
N TRP A 402 21.08 1.17 -14.45
CA TRP A 402 21.07 1.98 -13.22
C TRP A 402 20.01 3.09 -13.23
N VAL A 403 19.55 3.52 -14.41
CA VAL A 403 18.39 4.41 -14.58
C VAL A 403 17.13 3.59 -14.85
N GLY A 404 17.23 2.58 -15.72
CA GLY A 404 16.10 1.75 -16.15
C GLY A 404 15.42 1.00 -15.01
N LYS A 405 16.14 0.70 -13.93
CA LYS A 405 15.58 0.03 -12.74
C LYS A 405 14.61 0.89 -11.93
N ASN A 406 14.66 2.22 -12.03
CA ASN A 406 13.75 3.06 -11.26
C ASN A 406 12.29 2.71 -11.61
N PHE A 407 11.40 2.76 -10.61
CA PHE A 407 10.02 2.30 -10.68
C PHE A 407 9.83 0.78 -10.85
N HIS A 408 10.90 -0.02 -10.91
CA HIS A 408 10.78 -1.48 -10.87
C HIS A 408 10.85 -1.98 -9.43
N PRO A 409 10.33 -3.19 -9.15
CA PRO A 409 10.47 -3.81 -7.85
C PRO A 409 11.95 -3.90 -7.46
N ASN A 410 12.27 -3.50 -6.24
CA ASN A 410 13.59 -3.76 -5.67
C ASN A 410 13.67 -5.21 -5.15
N GLU A 411 14.75 -5.58 -4.48
CA GLU A 411 14.94 -6.92 -3.94
C GLU A 411 13.75 -7.35 -3.06
N LEU A 412 13.27 -6.47 -2.18
CA LEU A 412 12.11 -6.75 -1.31
C LEU A 412 10.83 -6.91 -2.14
N GLY A 413 10.61 -6.05 -3.14
CA GLY A 413 9.52 -6.18 -4.10
C GLY A 413 9.52 -7.52 -4.84
N HIS A 414 10.69 -8.02 -5.23
CA HIS A 414 10.82 -9.33 -5.86
C HIS A 414 10.53 -10.50 -4.91
N TYR A 415 10.91 -10.41 -3.63
CA TYR A 415 10.49 -11.37 -2.61
C TYR A 415 8.97 -11.35 -2.41
N THR A 416 8.36 -10.17 -2.40
CA THR A 416 6.90 -10.00 -2.32
C THR A 416 6.20 -10.66 -3.51
N ILE A 417 6.61 -10.34 -4.75
CA ILE A 417 6.03 -10.96 -5.96
C ILE A 417 6.17 -12.49 -5.91
N ALA A 418 7.34 -13.01 -5.56
CA ALA A 418 7.57 -14.45 -5.45
C ALA A 418 6.66 -15.11 -4.40
N SER A 419 6.47 -14.46 -3.24
CA SER A 419 5.64 -14.98 -2.15
C SER A 419 4.18 -15.07 -2.56
N PHE A 420 3.63 -14.02 -3.19
CA PHE A 420 2.26 -14.03 -3.70
C PHE A 420 2.09 -15.05 -4.84
N ALA A 421 3.05 -15.14 -5.75
CA ALA A 421 3.02 -16.11 -6.85
C ALA A 421 3.02 -17.56 -6.33
N LEU A 422 3.81 -17.87 -5.30
CA LEU A 422 3.85 -19.18 -4.67
C LEU A 422 2.55 -19.51 -3.92
N GLN A 423 1.93 -18.54 -3.24
CA GLN A 423 0.62 -18.75 -2.63
C GLN A 423 -0.45 -19.02 -3.69
N THR A 424 -0.51 -18.20 -4.74
CA THR A 424 -1.44 -18.42 -5.86
C THR A 424 -1.19 -19.77 -6.55
N LEU A 425 0.06 -20.22 -6.62
CA LEU A 425 0.40 -21.56 -7.13
C LEU A 425 -0.24 -22.66 -6.27
N VAL A 426 -0.15 -22.55 -4.94
CA VAL A 426 -0.79 -23.50 -4.01
C VAL A 426 -2.31 -23.51 -4.19
N ASP A 427 -2.94 -22.34 -4.24
CA ASP A 427 -4.39 -22.22 -4.41
C ASP A 427 -4.85 -22.80 -5.76
N THR A 428 -4.10 -22.50 -6.83
CA THR A 428 -4.39 -23.00 -8.18
C THR A 428 -4.15 -24.51 -8.26
N ARG A 429 -3.12 -25.03 -7.57
CA ARG A 429 -2.85 -26.47 -7.51
C ARG A 429 -3.93 -27.21 -6.72
N ALA A 430 -4.47 -26.62 -5.67
CA ALA A 430 -5.61 -27.20 -4.95
C ALA A 430 -6.83 -27.37 -5.88
N ALA A 431 -7.09 -26.39 -6.75
CA ALA A 431 -8.13 -26.50 -7.77
C ALA A 431 -7.85 -27.58 -8.84
N VAL A 432 -6.58 -27.82 -9.20
CA VAL A 432 -6.20 -28.97 -10.06
C VAL A 432 -6.49 -30.29 -9.36
N LEU A 433 -6.18 -30.38 -8.06
CA LEU A 433 -6.33 -31.58 -7.25
C LEU A 433 -7.77 -31.84 -6.77
N ASP A 434 -8.72 -30.93 -7.08
CA ASP A 434 -10.11 -30.97 -6.63
C ASP A 434 -10.24 -31.04 -5.08
N ILE A 435 -9.41 -30.25 -4.40
CA ILE A 435 -9.41 -30.11 -2.94
C ILE A 435 -9.58 -28.64 -2.56
N GLU A 436 -10.00 -28.40 -1.32
CA GLU A 436 -10.04 -27.07 -0.75
C GLU A 436 -8.60 -26.55 -0.59
N ALA A 437 -8.35 -25.32 -1.07
CA ALA A 437 -7.06 -24.68 -0.90
C ALA A 437 -6.77 -24.54 0.60
N PRO A 438 -5.52 -24.79 1.03
CA PRO A 438 -5.13 -24.57 2.41
C PRO A 438 -5.23 -23.08 2.70
N SER A 439 -6.31 -22.67 3.37
CA SER A 439 -6.43 -21.31 3.86
C SER A 439 -5.53 -21.13 5.09
N CYS A 440 -4.90 -19.96 5.18
CA CYS A 440 -4.51 -19.44 6.48
C CYS A 440 -5.81 -19.18 7.23
N GLU A 441 -6.33 -20.15 7.99
CA GLU A 441 -7.57 -19.95 8.78
C GLU A 441 -7.42 -18.67 9.61
N ALA A 442 -8.15 -17.61 9.23
CA ALA A 442 -8.45 -16.53 10.14
C ALA A 442 -9.41 -17.10 11.18
N GLN A 443 -8.84 -17.73 12.21
CA GLN A 443 -9.63 -18.20 13.34
C GLN A 443 -10.34 -17.00 13.95
N ASP A 444 -11.61 -17.18 14.31
CA ASP A 444 -12.33 -16.26 15.17
C ASP A 444 -11.44 -15.92 16.37
N LYS A 445 -10.88 -14.71 16.37
CA LYS A 445 -9.94 -14.25 17.37
C LYS A 445 -10.60 -13.13 18.15
N PHE A 446 -10.97 -13.43 19.37
CA PHE A 446 -11.50 -12.46 20.32
C PHE A 446 -10.40 -12.07 21.30
N THR A 447 -9.99 -10.81 21.27
CA THR A 447 -8.93 -10.25 22.10
C THR A 447 -9.48 -9.10 22.93
N CYS A 448 -9.21 -9.12 24.23
CA CYS A 448 -9.52 -7.99 25.10
C CYS A 448 -8.25 -7.21 25.39
N TRP A 449 -8.32 -5.88 25.31
CA TRP A 449 -7.15 -5.02 25.55
C TRP A 449 -6.65 -5.08 26.97
N GLN A 450 -7.54 -5.39 27.90
CA GLN A 450 -7.18 -5.74 29.26
C GLN A 450 -7.37 -7.24 29.48
N HIS A 451 -6.33 -7.91 29.99
CA HIS A 451 -6.40 -9.30 30.42
C HIS A 451 -5.67 -9.44 31.77
N ASN A 452 -6.37 -9.91 32.81
CA ASN A 452 -5.80 -10.23 34.13
C ASN A 452 -4.99 -9.07 34.78
N GLY A 453 -5.26 -7.82 34.41
CA GLY A 453 -4.59 -6.63 34.98
C GLY A 453 -3.28 -6.21 34.31
N ASP A 454 -2.78 -6.95 33.30
CA ASP A 454 -1.49 -6.70 32.62
C ASP A 454 -1.63 -6.02 31.24
N GLY A 455 -2.84 -5.55 30.89
CA GLY A 455 -3.15 -4.95 29.59
C GLY A 455 -3.31 -3.42 29.61
N SER A 456 -4.02 -2.87 28.64
CA SER A 456 -4.25 -1.43 28.51
C SER A 456 -4.86 -0.84 29.79
N LYS A 457 -4.37 0.34 30.18
CA LYS A 457 -4.97 1.18 31.22
C LYS A 457 -6.00 2.15 30.67
N ALA A 458 -6.17 2.21 29.35
CA ALA A 458 -7.19 3.05 28.75
C ALA A 458 -8.58 2.45 28.96
N TYR A 459 -9.51 3.25 29.47
CA TYR A 459 -10.89 2.83 29.70
C TYR A 459 -11.87 3.97 29.44
N ALA A 460 -13.11 3.61 29.10
CA ALA A 460 -14.22 4.52 28.87
C ALA A 460 -15.50 4.02 29.57
N SER A 461 -16.48 4.91 29.72
CA SER A 461 -17.79 4.59 30.27
C SER A 461 -18.54 3.58 29.39
N GLY A 462 -19.00 2.47 29.96
CA GLY A 462 -19.79 1.46 29.25
C GLY A 462 -21.11 2.00 28.69
N ASP A 463 -21.74 2.96 29.36
CA ASP A 463 -22.98 3.57 28.87
C ASP A 463 -22.75 4.40 27.60
N ARG A 464 -21.61 5.10 27.52
CA ARG A 464 -21.23 5.86 26.32
C ARG A 464 -20.92 4.92 25.16
N LEU A 465 -20.06 3.92 25.39
CA LEU A 465 -19.75 2.94 24.34
C LEU A 465 -20.98 2.21 23.81
N ASN A 466 -21.96 1.89 24.67
CA ASN A 466 -23.22 1.24 24.29
C ASN A 466 -24.18 2.14 23.49
N GLU A 467 -23.96 3.46 23.48
CA GLU A 467 -24.61 4.40 22.56
C GLU A 467 -23.79 4.56 21.28
N ASP A 468 -22.48 4.75 21.40
CA ASP A 468 -21.56 5.06 20.30
C ASP A 468 -21.48 3.94 19.26
N TYR A 469 -21.43 2.66 19.66
CA TYR A 469 -21.28 1.56 18.69
C TYR A 469 -22.49 1.45 17.73
N LYS A 470 -23.67 1.88 18.18
CA LYS A 470 -24.89 1.90 17.34
C LYS A 470 -24.76 2.97 16.28
N ASP A 471 -24.38 4.18 16.69
CA ASP A 471 -24.11 5.28 15.76
C ASP A 471 -22.96 4.94 14.80
N PHE A 472 -21.93 4.24 15.28
CA PHE A 472 -20.81 3.78 14.48
C PHE A 472 -21.29 2.85 13.36
N CYS A 473 -21.95 1.75 13.71
CA CYS A 473 -22.48 0.79 12.75
C CYS A 473 -23.55 1.40 11.82
N ASP A 474 -24.27 2.43 12.27
CA ASP A 474 -25.20 3.19 11.42
C ASP A 474 -24.49 4.09 10.40
N SER A 475 -23.28 4.56 10.71
CA SER A 475 -22.50 5.50 9.90
C SER A 475 -21.60 4.83 8.86
N VAL A 476 -21.45 3.50 8.90
CA VAL A 476 -20.58 2.73 7.99
C VAL A 476 -21.11 2.84 6.56
N THR A 477 -20.39 3.58 5.71
CA THR A 477 -20.68 3.70 4.27
C THR A 477 -19.53 3.12 3.46
N ARG A 478 -19.73 1.95 2.84
CA ARG A 478 -18.72 1.31 2.00
C ARG A 478 -18.63 1.97 0.62
N PRO A 479 -17.44 2.40 0.14
CA PRO A 479 -17.19 2.74 -1.25
C PRO A 479 -17.28 1.49 -2.14
N THR A 480 -18.01 1.56 -3.24
CA THR A 480 -18.05 0.47 -4.23
C THR A 480 -16.73 0.38 -4.97
N GLY A 481 -16.10 -0.80 -4.99
CA GLY A 481 -14.94 -1.09 -5.85
C GLY A 481 -13.55 -1.06 -5.18
N GLN A 482 -13.44 -0.86 -3.87
CA GLN A 482 -12.18 -0.99 -3.13
C GLN A 482 -11.98 -2.42 -2.57
N SER A 483 -10.77 -2.95 -2.76
CA SER A 483 -10.25 -4.18 -2.14
C SER A 483 -9.47 -3.80 -0.90
N GLY A 484 -9.68 -4.47 0.24
CA GLY A 484 -9.17 -3.99 1.52
C GLY A 484 -9.88 -2.69 1.92
N TRP A 485 -10.74 -2.74 2.93
CA TRP A 485 -11.49 -1.54 3.32
C TRP A 485 -11.58 -1.41 4.82
N SER A 486 -11.35 -0.19 5.32
CA SER A 486 -11.55 0.14 6.72
C SER A 486 -12.37 1.41 6.90
N TYR A 487 -13.10 1.46 8.02
CA TYR A 487 -13.84 2.61 8.48
C TYR A 487 -13.54 2.85 9.95
N ALA A 488 -13.05 4.04 10.24
CA ALA A 488 -12.71 4.47 11.59
C ALA A 488 -13.50 5.72 11.97
N LYS A 489 -13.90 5.80 13.23
CA LYS A 489 -14.56 7.00 13.79
C LYS A 489 -14.21 7.12 15.27
N THR A 490 -13.85 8.33 15.67
CA THR A 490 -13.52 8.65 17.06
C THR A 490 -14.66 9.43 17.70
N TYR A 491 -15.11 8.99 18.87
CA TYR A 491 -16.12 9.65 19.70
C TYR A 491 -15.47 10.39 20.86
N HIS A 492 -16.16 11.44 21.34
CA HIS A 492 -15.77 12.19 22.55
C HIS A 492 -14.32 12.71 22.55
N LYS A 493 -13.84 13.20 21.40
CA LYS A 493 -12.46 13.68 21.24
C LYS A 493 -12.10 14.75 22.28
N GLY A 494 -10.94 14.58 22.92
CA GLY A 494 -10.41 15.48 23.94
C GLY A 494 -11.03 15.29 25.33
N THR A 495 -11.77 14.21 25.58
CA THR A 495 -12.36 13.92 26.89
C THR A 495 -11.86 12.57 27.45
N PRO A 496 -12.07 12.28 28.75
CA PRO A 496 -11.73 10.99 29.34
C PRO A 496 -12.39 9.77 28.66
N ASP A 497 -13.58 9.95 28.06
CA ASP A 497 -14.28 8.90 27.30
C ASP A 497 -13.91 8.84 25.81
N GLU A 498 -12.85 9.54 25.37
CA GLU A 498 -12.38 9.49 23.98
C GLU A 498 -12.10 8.04 23.54
N THR A 499 -12.81 7.59 22.52
CA THR A 499 -12.75 6.20 22.04
C THR A 499 -12.77 6.15 20.52
N GLY A 500 -11.81 5.44 19.94
CA GLY A 500 -11.80 5.10 18.51
C GLY A 500 -12.49 3.77 18.23
N PHE A 501 -13.37 3.74 17.23
CA PHE A 501 -13.95 2.52 16.69
C PHE A 501 -13.37 2.26 15.30
N LEU A 502 -13.08 1.00 14.99
CA LEU A 502 -12.54 0.58 13.70
C LEU A 502 -13.26 -0.68 13.21
N LEU A 503 -13.66 -0.67 11.95
CA LEU A 503 -14.09 -1.84 11.19
C LEU A 503 -13.13 -2.00 10.02
N SER A 504 -12.52 -3.17 9.86
CA SER A 504 -11.68 -3.51 8.70
C SER A 504 -12.18 -4.78 8.03
N ILE A 505 -12.06 -4.87 6.71
CA ILE A 505 -12.53 -5.99 5.88
C ILE A 505 -11.38 -6.45 4.99
N ALA A 506 -11.06 -7.75 5.04
CA ALA A 506 -10.07 -8.41 4.19
C ALA A 506 -10.57 -8.56 2.74
N GLU A 507 -9.65 -8.82 1.82
CA GLU A 507 -9.93 -8.85 0.38
C GLU A 507 -10.95 -9.93 -0.02
N GLY A 508 -11.81 -9.63 -0.99
CA GLY A 508 -12.79 -10.59 -1.54
C GLY A 508 -14.15 -10.62 -0.83
N SER A 509 -14.30 -9.98 0.33
CA SER A 509 -15.59 -9.90 1.02
C SER A 509 -16.49 -8.79 0.46
N THR A 510 -17.74 -9.13 0.12
CA THR A 510 -18.55 -8.32 -0.79
C THR A 510 -19.63 -7.45 -0.14
N ASN A 511 -20.01 -7.64 1.14
CA ASN A 511 -21.10 -6.89 1.75
C ASN A 511 -20.91 -6.56 3.24
N TYR A 512 -21.11 -5.28 3.60
CA TYR A 512 -21.24 -4.88 5.00
C TYR A 512 -22.57 -5.38 5.58
N ASP A 513 -22.50 -6.19 6.64
CA ASP A 513 -23.66 -6.55 7.44
C ASP A 513 -23.72 -5.68 8.70
N LYS A 514 -24.70 -4.78 8.74
CA LYS A 514 -24.97 -3.91 9.87
C LYS A 514 -25.32 -4.69 11.14
N GLN A 515 -26.09 -5.76 11.01
CA GLN A 515 -26.51 -6.56 12.16
C GLN A 515 -25.29 -7.26 12.78
N GLU A 516 -24.40 -7.78 11.93
CA GLU A 516 -23.14 -8.35 12.39
C GLU A 516 -22.26 -7.32 13.09
N CYS A 517 -22.10 -6.11 12.53
CA CYS A 517 -21.38 -5.02 13.18
C CYS A 517 -21.92 -4.74 14.59
N LEU A 518 -23.24 -4.63 14.72
CA LEU A 518 -23.89 -4.38 16.01
C LEU A 518 -23.60 -5.52 17.01
N GLU A 519 -23.65 -6.77 16.56
CA GLU A 519 -23.39 -7.93 17.42
C GLU A 519 -21.93 -8.04 17.86
N LYS A 520 -20.98 -7.88 16.93
CA LYS A 520 -19.55 -8.04 17.20
C LYS A 520 -18.99 -6.88 18.02
N MET A 521 -19.37 -5.64 17.72
CA MET A 521 -18.98 -4.47 18.52
C MET A 521 -19.56 -4.53 19.94
N TRP A 522 -20.82 -4.96 20.07
CA TRP A 522 -21.42 -5.18 21.39
C TRP A 522 -20.66 -6.26 22.18
N ALA A 523 -20.24 -7.34 21.51
CA ALA A 523 -19.46 -8.40 22.12
C ALA A 523 -18.08 -7.89 22.61
N VAL A 524 -17.37 -7.10 21.80
CA VAL A 524 -16.11 -6.46 22.21
C VAL A 524 -16.31 -5.61 23.47
N ILE A 525 -17.35 -4.78 23.50
CA ILE A 525 -17.63 -3.88 24.63
C ILE A 525 -17.99 -4.67 25.89
N ASN A 526 -18.84 -5.69 25.77
CA ASN A 526 -19.51 -6.28 26.94
C ASN A 526 -18.92 -7.63 27.40
N ASN A 527 -18.23 -8.37 26.53
CA ASN A 527 -17.63 -9.66 26.89
C ASN A 527 -16.20 -9.52 27.41
N CYS A 528 -15.53 -8.40 27.17
CA CYS A 528 -14.18 -8.17 27.70
C CYS A 528 -14.13 -7.82 29.18
N ASP A 529 -15.27 -7.48 29.79
CA ASP A 529 -15.36 -7.01 31.17
C ASP A 529 -16.58 -7.63 31.87
N GLY A 530 -16.63 -8.97 31.85
CA GLY A 530 -17.77 -9.75 32.29
C GLY A 530 -18.06 -9.61 33.79
N ASN A 531 -19.05 -8.76 34.15
CA ASN A 531 -19.61 -8.62 35.50
C ASN A 531 -18.60 -8.76 36.65
N ASP A 532 -17.50 -8.02 36.59
CA ASP A 532 -16.51 -7.98 37.68
C ASP A 532 -17.07 -7.16 38.87
N PRO A 533 -17.19 -7.76 40.08
CA PRO A 533 -17.56 -7.02 41.29
C PRO A 533 -16.64 -5.84 41.61
N GLU A 534 -15.40 -5.85 41.12
CA GLU A 534 -14.42 -4.78 41.31
C GLU A 534 -14.59 -3.63 40.28
N ASN A 535 -15.48 -3.80 39.30
CA ASN A 535 -15.86 -2.80 38.30
C ASN A 535 -17.36 -2.43 38.38
N PRO A 536 -17.86 -1.90 39.51
CA PRO A 536 -19.28 -1.58 39.70
C PRO A 536 -19.77 -0.41 38.82
N MET A 537 -18.85 0.39 38.27
CA MET A 537 -19.13 1.52 37.39
C MET A 537 -19.19 1.12 35.91
N ASN A 538 -19.00 -0.17 35.58
CA ASN A 538 -19.06 -0.71 34.23
C ASN A 538 -18.09 -0.02 33.24
N TRP A 539 -16.86 0.23 33.70
CA TRP A 539 -15.77 0.71 32.84
C TRP A 539 -15.42 -0.33 31.79
N LYS A 540 -15.04 0.11 30.58
CA LYS A 540 -14.73 -0.78 29.46
C LYS A 540 -13.36 -0.44 28.88
N PHE A 541 -12.54 -1.47 28.68
CA PHE A 541 -11.18 -1.34 28.14
C PHE A 541 -11.11 -1.53 26.62
N GLY A 542 -12.20 -1.98 26.00
CA GLY A 542 -12.25 -2.30 24.59
C GLY A 542 -11.56 -3.62 24.24
N GLY A 543 -11.43 -3.87 22.95
CA GLY A 543 -10.89 -5.11 22.41
C GLY A 543 -10.96 -5.18 20.90
N GLU A 544 -10.71 -6.38 20.39
CA GLU A 544 -10.76 -6.76 18.99
C GLU A 544 -11.56 -8.06 18.84
N TYR A 545 -12.38 -8.12 17.80
CA TYR A 545 -12.97 -9.36 17.31
C TYR A 545 -12.66 -9.48 15.82
N VAL A 546 -11.83 -10.46 15.47
CA VAL A 546 -11.65 -10.95 14.10
C VAL A 546 -12.65 -12.08 13.84
N HIS A 547 -13.50 -11.96 12.82
CA HIS A 547 -14.47 -12.96 12.40
C HIS A 547 -14.47 -13.09 10.88
N GLY A 548 -13.96 -14.22 10.36
CA GLY A 548 -13.71 -14.38 8.93
C GLY A 548 -12.80 -13.27 8.40
N ASP A 549 -13.30 -12.53 7.41
CA ASP A 549 -12.58 -11.41 6.80
C ASP A 549 -12.71 -10.08 7.57
N TYR A 550 -13.53 -10.04 8.62
CA TYR A 550 -13.88 -8.79 9.30
C TYR A 550 -13.11 -8.64 10.61
N THR A 551 -12.62 -7.43 10.87
CA THR A 551 -12.00 -7.05 12.14
C THR A 551 -12.76 -5.88 12.75
N TYR A 552 -13.28 -6.08 13.96
CA TYR A 552 -14.02 -5.08 14.73
C TYR A 552 -13.19 -4.68 15.95
N GLN A 553 -12.90 -3.39 16.12
CA GLN A 553 -12.15 -2.90 17.28
C GLN A 553 -12.83 -1.73 17.98
N VAL A 554 -12.67 -1.70 19.30
CA VAL A 554 -13.07 -0.60 20.18
C VAL A 554 -11.87 -0.22 21.02
N ASN A 555 -11.39 1.01 20.89
CA ASN A 555 -10.09 1.47 21.37
C ASN A 555 -10.25 2.74 22.21
N PRO A 556 -10.50 2.64 23.53
CA PRO A 556 -10.38 3.78 24.45
C PRO A 556 -8.97 4.39 24.36
N GLN A 557 -8.88 5.71 24.34
CA GLN A 557 -7.62 6.42 24.02
C GLN A 557 -6.88 6.96 25.24
N LYS A 558 -7.57 7.16 26.36
CA LYS A 558 -7.00 7.83 27.55
C LYS A 558 -6.55 6.81 28.59
N ASP A 559 -5.23 6.56 28.66
CA ASP A 559 -4.58 5.63 29.60
C ASP A 559 -4.01 6.29 30.87
N ASN A 560 -3.97 7.62 30.89
CA ASN A 560 -3.49 8.45 31.98
C ASN A 560 -4.62 8.92 32.92
N ARG A 561 -5.62 8.07 33.14
CA ARG A 561 -6.80 8.31 33.99
C ARG A 561 -6.62 7.83 35.43
N HIS A 562 -7.63 8.06 36.27
CA HIS A 562 -7.67 7.58 37.65
C HIS A 562 -7.45 6.05 37.70
N TRP A 563 -6.41 5.60 38.43
CA TRP A 563 -6.03 4.18 38.48
C TRP A 563 -5.73 3.69 39.90
N PRO A 564 -6.22 2.50 40.33
CA PRO A 564 -7.16 1.60 39.64
C PRO A 564 -8.50 2.26 39.33
N VAL A 565 -9.27 1.71 38.38
CA VAL A 565 -10.53 2.32 37.94
C VAL A 565 -11.46 2.65 39.13
N PRO A 566 -12.11 3.81 39.14
CA PRO A 566 -12.92 4.25 40.28
C PRO A 566 -14.15 3.36 40.44
N LYS A 567 -14.45 2.99 41.69
CA LYS A 567 -15.62 2.15 42.04
C LYS A 567 -16.91 2.93 42.27
N GLU A 568 -16.81 4.24 42.35
CA GLU A 568 -17.94 5.15 42.48
C GLU A 568 -17.56 6.52 41.91
N ALA A 569 -18.55 7.29 41.48
CA ALA A 569 -18.35 8.68 41.11
C ALA A 569 -18.05 9.53 42.36
N GLY A 570 -17.09 10.45 42.25
CA GLY A 570 -16.72 11.33 43.36
C GLY A 570 -16.19 12.69 42.91
N GLY A 571 -15.75 13.47 43.88
CA GLY A 571 -15.25 14.83 43.66
C GLY A 571 -15.35 15.72 44.89
N ASP A 572 -15.02 16.99 44.71
CA ASP A 572 -15.17 18.03 45.72
C ASP A 572 -15.81 19.29 45.14
N CYS A 573 -16.34 20.12 46.03
CA CYS A 573 -16.95 21.37 45.63
C CYS A 573 -16.89 22.44 46.72
N LYS A 574 -16.60 23.68 46.32
CA LYS A 574 -16.56 24.85 47.21
C LYS A 574 -17.26 26.04 46.57
N GLY A 575 -18.07 26.74 47.36
CA GLY A 575 -18.77 27.96 46.98
C GLY A 575 -18.33 29.16 47.82
N TRP A 576 -18.22 30.33 47.19
CA TRP A 576 -17.89 31.61 47.85
C TRP A 576 -18.89 32.71 47.52
N TYR A 577 -19.38 33.39 48.55
CA TYR A 577 -20.31 34.53 48.44
C TYR A 577 -19.58 35.83 48.09
N HIS A 578 -20.07 36.56 47.08
CA HIS A 578 -19.55 37.86 46.62
C HIS A 578 -20.58 39.00 46.70
N GLY A 579 -21.55 38.91 47.62
CA GLY A 579 -22.57 39.95 47.81
C GLY A 579 -23.85 39.73 47.00
N TYR A 580 -23.73 39.76 45.67
CA TYR A 580 -24.88 39.64 44.75
C TYR A 580 -24.89 38.33 43.94
N TRP A 581 -23.81 37.57 44.02
CA TRP A 581 -23.61 36.33 43.28
C TRP A 581 -22.61 35.46 44.04
N SER A 582 -22.49 34.21 43.58
CA SER A 582 -21.69 33.18 44.23
C SER A 582 -20.81 32.50 43.20
N SER A 583 -19.51 32.33 43.46
CA SER A 583 -18.61 31.52 42.62
C SER A 583 -18.53 30.11 43.18
N TYR A 584 -18.50 29.11 42.29
CA TYR A 584 -18.29 27.72 42.61
C TYR A 584 -17.09 27.18 41.85
N VAL A 585 -16.31 26.35 42.54
CA VAL A 585 -15.31 25.47 41.95
C VAL A 585 -15.71 24.05 42.31
N MET A 586 -15.80 23.19 41.31
CA MET A 586 -16.15 21.77 41.45
C MET A 586 -15.15 20.92 40.69
N HIS A 587 -14.70 19.83 41.31
CA HIS A 587 -13.93 18.80 40.63
C HIS A 587 -14.68 17.47 40.69
N GLY A 588 -14.34 16.56 39.80
CA GLY A 588 -14.89 15.21 39.86
C GLY A 588 -14.12 14.18 39.07
N TYR A 589 -14.42 12.92 39.34
CA TYR A 589 -13.92 11.75 38.63
C TYR A 589 -15.03 10.71 38.46
N GLY A 590 -14.99 9.96 37.36
CA GLY A 590 -15.97 8.90 37.10
C GLY A 590 -17.38 9.38 36.70
N TRP A 591 -17.56 10.67 36.43
CA TRP A 591 -18.79 11.27 35.87
C TRP A 591 -18.45 12.53 35.07
N ALA A 592 -19.39 13.05 34.27
CA ALA A 592 -19.20 14.22 33.39
C ALA A 592 -17.98 14.13 32.46
N SER A 593 -17.70 12.94 31.93
CA SER A 593 -16.45 12.55 31.26
C SER A 593 -16.43 12.67 29.71
N HIS A 594 -17.50 13.17 29.09
CA HIS A 594 -17.68 13.04 27.63
C HIS A 594 -18.12 14.31 26.87
N ASP A 595 -18.37 15.41 27.59
CA ASP A 595 -19.08 16.57 27.01
C ASP A 595 -18.68 17.93 27.59
N PHE A 596 -17.54 18.00 28.28
CA PHE A 596 -17.08 19.23 28.95
C PHE A 596 -18.14 19.82 29.90
N GLY A 597 -18.91 18.94 30.52
CA GLY A 597 -19.96 19.28 31.48
C GLY A 597 -21.18 19.98 30.89
N GLN A 598 -21.34 20.07 29.56
CA GLN A 598 -22.40 20.88 28.92
C GLN A 598 -23.81 20.27 29.09
N LYS A 599 -23.97 19.01 28.67
CA LYS A 599 -25.22 18.24 28.74
C LYS A 599 -25.37 17.50 30.07
N THR A 600 -24.26 17.23 30.75
CA THR A 600 -24.24 16.61 32.07
C THR A 600 -24.43 17.65 33.18
N LEU A 601 -23.35 18.21 33.73
CA LEU A 601 -23.40 19.03 34.95
C LEU A 601 -24.06 20.40 34.76
N MET A 602 -23.76 21.12 33.67
CA MET A 602 -24.26 22.49 33.46
C MET A 602 -25.78 22.52 33.31
N THR A 603 -26.34 21.54 32.60
CA THR A 603 -27.78 21.42 32.38
C THR A 603 -28.49 21.17 33.70
N GLU A 604 -28.05 20.17 34.47
CA GLU A 604 -28.65 19.83 35.76
C GLU A 604 -28.47 20.94 36.81
N ALA A 605 -27.33 21.64 36.78
CA ALA A 605 -27.08 22.81 37.62
C ALA A 605 -28.06 23.94 37.28
N LYS A 606 -28.26 24.28 36.00
CA LYS A 606 -29.22 25.31 35.57
C LYS A 606 -30.64 24.96 36.00
N ASP A 607 -31.04 23.71 35.84
CA ASP A 607 -32.38 23.23 36.18
C ASP A 607 -32.63 23.29 37.69
N CYS A 608 -31.63 22.93 38.51
CA CYS A 608 -31.77 23.09 39.95
C CYS A 608 -31.81 24.56 40.39
N ILE A 609 -30.98 25.42 39.80
CA ILE A 609 -30.92 26.85 40.14
C ILE A 609 -32.21 27.57 39.71
N GLY A 610 -32.84 27.15 38.61
CA GLY A 610 -33.95 27.86 37.98
C GLY A 610 -33.49 28.99 37.05
N GLY A 611 -32.31 28.83 36.42
CA GLY A 611 -31.67 29.82 35.54
C GLY A 611 -30.68 30.76 36.26
N GLY A 612 -29.82 31.45 35.49
CA GLY A 612 -28.83 32.40 36.04
C GLY A 612 -27.43 31.84 36.32
N LEU A 613 -27.11 30.66 35.77
CA LEU A 613 -25.74 30.15 35.73
C LEU A 613 -24.91 30.93 34.70
N SER A 614 -23.77 31.48 35.11
CA SER A 614 -22.87 32.28 34.26
C SER A 614 -21.40 31.91 34.50
N MET A 615 -20.48 32.46 33.71
CA MET A 615 -19.02 32.21 33.85
C MET A 615 -18.62 30.73 33.85
N TRP A 616 -19.32 29.89 33.08
CA TRP A 616 -19.02 28.46 32.98
C TRP A 616 -17.68 28.23 32.30
N ARG A 617 -16.77 27.57 33.01
CA ARG A 617 -15.50 27.03 32.49
C ARG A 617 -15.42 25.59 32.93
N PHE A 618 -15.05 24.71 32.02
CA PHE A 618 -14.87 23.30 32.29
C PHE A 618 -13.62 22.83 31.56
N GLU A 619 -12.75 22.12 32.27
CA GLU A 619 -11.52 21.56 31.73
C GLU A 619 -11.33 20.14 32.24
N TYR A 620 -10.89 19.24 31.36
CA TYR A 620 -10.35 17.95 31.76
C TYR A 620 -8.87 18.14 32.08
N PHE A 621 -8.40 17.44 33.09
CA PHE A 621 -6.98 17.41 33.37
C PHE A 621 -6.28 16.41 32.45
N ASP A 622 -5.02 16.70 32.12
CA ASP A 622 -4.19 15.74 31.39
C ASP A 622 -3.93 14.50 32.26
N GLU A 623 -3.63 14.68 33.55
CA GLU A 623 -3.54 13.61 34.55
C GLU A 623 -4.42 13.96 35.76
N PRO A 624 -4.94 12.97 36.50
CA PRO A 624 -5.71 13.24 37.71
C PRO A 624 -4.95 14.10 38.72
N ASP A 625 -5.67 14.95 39.44
CA ASP A 625 -5.07 15.74 40.53
C ASP A 625 -4.71 14.87 41.76
N ASP A 626 -4.14 15.48 42.80
CA ASP A 626 -3.74 14.78 44.03
C ASP A 626 -4.90 14.05 44.73
N ASP A 627 -6.14 14.50 44.52
CA ASP A 627 -7.36 13.90 45.07
C ASP A 627 -8.00 12.90 44.07
N GLY A 628 -7.37 12.69 42.91
CA GLY A 628 -7.78 11.75 41.87
C GLY A 628 -8.89 12.27 40.95
N ASN A 629 -9.20 13.58 40.96
CA ASN A 629 -10.18 14.18 40.07
C ASN A 629 -9.67 14.25 38.64
N GLU A 630 -10.57 14.06 37.66
CA GLU A 630 -10.25 14.06 36.23
C GLU A 630 -10.63 15.37 35.52
N TRP A 631 -11.39 16.25 36.18
CA TRP A 631 -11.83 17.53 35.62
C TRP A 631 -12.13 18.58 36.68
N LYS A 632 -12.22 19.83 36.21
CA LYS A 632 -12.60 21.01 36.98
C LYS A 632 -13.68 21.84 36.27
N ALA A 633 -14.63 22.34 37.05
CA ALA A 633 -15.64 23.29 36.62
C ALA A 633 -15.64 24.54 37.51
N ASP A 634 -15.55 25.72 36.89
CA ASP A 634 -15.74 27.02 37.54
C ASP A 634 -17.05 27.65 37.01
N PHE A 635 -17.90 28.14 37.90
CA PHE A 635 -19.14 28.80 37.48
C PHE A 635 -19.70 29.74 38.53
N ASN A 636 -20.56 30.64 38.09
CA ASN A 636 -21.24 31.62 38.93
C ASN A 636 -22.75 31.36 38.98
N THR A 637 -23.35 31.59 40.13
CA THR A 637 -24.78 31.42 40.36
C THR A 637 -25.38 32.63 41.10
N PRO A 638 -26.72 32.75 41.12
CA PRO A 638 -27.40 33.60 42.09
C PRO A 638 -27.12 33.13 43.53
N ILE A 639 -27.32 34.02 44.49
CA ILE A 639 -27.11 33.76 45.92
C ILE A 639 -28.15 32.78 46.49
N TRP A 640 -27.82 32.14 47.62
CA TRP A 640 -28.70 31.22 48.37
C TRP A 640 -29.08 29.91 47.65
N VAL A 641 -28.29 29.49 46.65
CA VAL A 641 -28.55 28.23 45.91
C VAL A 641 -27.76 27.05 46.46
N ARG A 642 -26.72 27.30 47.28
CA ARG A 642 -25.84 26.27 47.85
C ARG A 642 -26.63 25.15 48.50
N ALA A 643 -27.39 25.46 49.55
CA ALA A 643 -28.11 24.45 50.34
C ALA A 643 -29.17 23.68 49.52
N ARG A 644 -29.72 24.29 48.46
CA ARG A 644 -30.80 23.71 47.65
C ARG A 644 -30.29 22.81 46.54
N CYS A 645 -29.14 23.15 45.95
CA CYS A 645 -28.66 22.51 44.72
C CYS A 645 -27.35 21.77 44.86
N PHE A 646 -26.44 22.28 45.66
CA PHE A 646 -25.03 21.94 45.58
C PHE A 646 -24.52 21.33 46.89
N GLY A 647 -24.92 21.88 48.03
CA GLY A 647 -24.63 21.38 49.37
C GLY A 647 -25.35 20.07 49.72
N ASN A 648 -26.47 19.78 49.05
CA ASN A 648 -27.21 18.52 49.17
C ASN A 648 -26.94 17.54 48.01
N ASN A 649 -25.96 17.82 47.15
CA ASN A 649 -25.63 17.08 45.93
C ASN A 649 -26.77 16.94 44.91
N LYS A 650 -27.84 17.76 44.98
CA LYS A 650 -28.98 17.57 44.09
C LYS A 650 -28.61 17.69 42.61
N ALA A 651 -27.82 18.69 42.24
CA ALA A 651 -27.35 18.87 40.86
C ALA A 651 -26.33 17.78 40.47
N GLN A 652 -25.43 17.43 41.40
CA GLN A 652 -24.40 16.42 41.18
C GLN A 652 -25.03 15.04 40.93
N PHE A 653 -25.98 14.60 41.77
CA PHE A 653 -26.66 13.32 41.59
C PHE A 653 -27.46 13.26 40.28
N ALA A 654 -28.10 14.35 39.89
CA ALA A 654 -28.82 14.41 38.62
C ALA A 654 -27.86 14.30 37.42
N ALA A 655 -26.63 14.78 37.56
CA ALA A 655 -25.56 14.63 36.58
C ALA A 655 -24.80 13.29 36.68
N GLY A 656 -25.25 12.34 37.52
CA GLY A 656 -24.60 11.04 37.72
C GLY A 656 -23.37 11.06 38.64
N GLY A 657 -23.19 12.14 39.40
CA GLY A 657 -22.00 12.42 40.20
C GLY A 657 -22.24 12.65 41.68
N PHE A 658 -21.15 12.83 42.42
CA PHE A 658 -21.17 13.11 43.85
C PHE A 658 -19.94 13.92 44.26
N THR A 659 -20.09 14.84 45.22
CA THR A 659 -18.99 15.73 45.67
C THR A 659 -18.93 15.92 47.18
N HIS A 660 -19.54 15.02 47.96
CA HIS A 660 -19.74 15.18 49.41
C HIS A 660 -20.47 16.47 49.84
N GLY A 661 -21.12 17.15 48.88
CA GLY A 661 -21.81 18.42 49.07
C GLY A 661 -20.86 19.61 49.02
N CYS A 662 -21.30 20.69 48.38
CA CYS A 662 -20.49 21.90 48.27
C CYS A 662 -20.32 22.62 49.61
N GLY A 663 -19.06 22.74 50.05
CA GLY A 663 -18.65 23.51 51.22
C GLY A 663 -18.47 25.00 50.93
N GLY A 664 -17.91 25.73 51.90
CA GLY A 664 -17.60 27.16 51.77
C GLY A 664 -18.56 28.09 52.52
N ASN A 665 -18.53 29.38 52.18
CA ASN A 665 -19.25 30.42 52.90
C ASN A 665 -20.43 31.02 52.11
N ASP A 666 -20.77 30.42 50.97
CA ASP A 666 -21.93 30.82 50.16
C ASP A 666 -23.31 30.60 50.82
#